data_AF-A0AAD7SRP0-F1
#
_entry.id   AF-A0AAD7SRP0-F1
#
_cell.length_a   1.000
_cell.length_b   1.000
_cell.length_c   1.000
_cell.angle_alpha   90.00
_cell.angle_beta   90.00
_cell.angle_gamma   90.00
#
_symmetry.space_group_name_H-M   'P 1'
#
loop_
_entity.id
_entity.type
_entity.pdbx_description
1 polymer ?
#
loop_
_entity_poly.entity_id
_entity_poly.type
_entity_poly.pdbx_seq_one_letter_code
_entity_poly.pdbx_strand_id
1 'polypeptide(L)'
;MMMMYRGRPVNDPGAPDSGSHCRACHKMAAPTPITQDEIQDLREAFAKIDVDSTGHIGTGDLNDLFKAANLPLPGYRVREIIQSLAATGEQHDGMVTFDEFLNVVSGLKSSEVAKTFRKAINKKEGICAVVGTSEQSSAGTQHSYSEEEKVAFVNWVNQALKNDPDCKHVLPMDPNTNDLFTAMGDGIVLCKMINLSVPDTIDERTINKKKITPFTIQENLNLALNSASAIGCHVVNIGAEDLKEGRQHLVLGLLWQVIKIGLFADIEISRNEALIALLRDGETLEDLMKLSPEELLLRWANYHLEQAGCNKINNFSSDIKDSKAYYNLLDQVAPKGEEDGIPPILIDMSGIREKEDLKRAECMLEQADRLGCRQFVTATDIVRGNPKLNLAYIANLFNKYPALKKPENQDIDWSSIEGETREERTFRNWMNSLGVNPRINHLYVDLADALVIFQLYEKIKVPVDWGRVNKPPYSKLGGNMKKLENCNYAVDLGKNQAKFSLVGIAGTDLNSGNHKLTLALLWQLMRRYTLNVLEDLGDGQKVNDDTIITWVNENLAQAGKGTISGFKDGSISTSMPVLDLIDAIQPGSIRYDLLKTEDLSDDEKLNNAKYAISMARKIGAVCTPCPRTWWRSSPRCDQVFSITAKTEEEVNIVRNVSSDYETVLWQPAAPDYITANAEVHLFVPASSLATVKGLLDNHSILNEVLLQNTQELIEKQTRNVSTDPRSSMSYYERYHPLEEIYEWINKTTHDHSDMVKVILIGSSYEKRPLYVLKLSGKGGTQPKRAMWIDCGIHAREWISQAFCLWFVQYSVEYYNHIPDITEILDNMDVYVLPVMNPDGYKYTWTTKRMWRKNRSRQPGSYCVGTDLNRNFDANWCTVGSSNRACDDTYCGQFPESEPESEAVANFLRSHKETMKLYLSIHSYSQMLLFPYSYTYEEADNHEELNELAKEAAMNIRRHYRSFYKFGAGAKTIYLAPGGSDDWAYNLGIKYSFTFELQDKGRYGFLLPPELIPNACNEALTAVKTIALGVIKKTQ
;
A
#
# COMPACT_ATOMS: atom_id res chain seq x y z
N MET A 1 -29.42 5.33 49.08
CA MET A 1 -29.95 6.34 50.02
C MET A 1 -30.98 7.16 49.24
N MET A 2 -32.30 6.86 49.33
CA MET A 2 -33.32 7.63 50.10
C MET A 2 -33.21 9.16 49.89
N MET A 3 -34.26 9.96 49.65
CA MET A 3 -35.72 9.89 49.86
C MET A 3 -36.33 11.13 49.15
N MET A 4 -37.46 11.00 48.43
CA MET A 4 -38.82 11.46 48.81
C MET A 4 -38.99 12.93 49.26
N TYR A 5 -40.02 13.63 48.75
CA TYR A 5 -41.26 13.89 49.52
C TYR A 5 -42.44 14.44 48.69
N ARG A 6 -43.64 14.01 49.08
CA ARG A 6 -44.99 14.29 48.56
C ARG A 6 -45.61 15.57 49.17
N GLY A 7 -46.68 16.11 48.56
CA GLY A 7 -47.75 16.80 49.29
C GLY A 7 -48.70 17.70 48.46
N ARG A 8 -49.96 17.26 48.29
CA ARG A 8 -51.18 17.98 47.78
C ARG A 8 -51.61 19.14 48.74
N PRO A 9 -52.72 19.96 48.59
CA PRO A 9 -54.00 19.64 47.93
C PRO A 9 -55.04 20.76 47.49
N VAL A 10 -56.17 20.28 46.92
CA VAL A 10 -57.60 20.77 46.79
C VAL A 10 -57.95 22.15 46.18
N ASN A 11 -58.79 22.15 45.13
CA ASN A 11 -60.20 22.62 45.18
C ASN A 11 -60.96 22.39 43.86
N ASP A 12 -62.01 21.57 43.97
CA ASP A 12 -63.17 21.48 43.08
C ASP A 12 -64.34 22.11 43.86
N PRO A 13 -65.33 22.75 43.21
CA PRO A 13 -66.59 22.02 43.07
C PRO A 13 -67.39 22.35 41.80
N GLY A 14 -68.08 21.35 41.24
CA GLY A 14 -69.39 21.57 40.62
C GLY A 14 -69.77 20.65 39.45
N ALA A 15 -70.46 19.55 39.76
CA ALA A 15 -71.42 18.87 38.89
C ALA A 15 -72.75 18.79 39.69
N PRO A 16 -73.97 18.72 39.10
CA PRO A 16 -74.34 17.78 38.01
C PRO A 16 -75.36 18.34 36.97
N ASP A 17 -75.53 17.70 35.80
CA ASP A 17 -76.69 16.83 35.51
C ASP A 17 -76.76 16.33 34.05
N SER A 18 -77.19 15.07 33.93
CA SER A 18 -77.89 14.36 32.84
C SER A 18 -77.47 14.44 31.34
N GLY A 19 -77.28 13.24 30.73
CA GLY A 19 -77.85 12.96 29.40
C GLY A 19 -76.93 12.60 28.22
N SER A 20 -76.46 11.35 28.17
CA SER A 20 -76.34 10.44 27.00
C SER A 20 -75.98 10.94 25.56
N HIS A 21 -74.96 10.26 25.01
CA HIS A 21 -74.78 9.79 23.61
C HIS A 21 -74.04 10.65 22.56
N CYS A 22 -72.88 10.11 22.15
CA CYS A 22 -72.18 10.17 20.85
C CYS A 22 -72.51 11.28 19.84
N ARG A 23 -71.48 12.04 19.42
CA ARG A 23 -71.27 12.46 18.03
C ARG A 23 -69.81 12.87 17.77
N ALA A 24 -69.13 12.12 16.93
CA ALA A 24 -67.92 12.55 16.24
C ALA A 24 -68.31 13.50 15.10
N CYS A 25 -67.64 14.64 14.97
CA CYS A 25 -67.61 15.46 13.76
C CYS A 25 -66.23 16.11 13.64
N HIS A 26 -65.44 15.63 12.67
CA HIS A 26 -64.22 16.26 12.18
C HIS A 26 -64.55 17.59 11.49
N LYS A 27 -63.80 18.65 11.80
CA LYS A 27 -63.72 19.86 10.97
C LYS A 27 -62.68 19.63 9.87
N MET A 28 -63.10 19.71 8.61
CA MET A 28 -62.21 19.68 7.43
C MET A 28 -61.44 21.01 7.27
N ALA A 29 -60.19 20.90 6.83
CA ALA A 29 -59.35 22.02 6.41
C ALA A 29 -59.70 22.46 4.96
N ALA A 30 -59.51 23.74 4.65
CA ALA A 30 -59.85 24.34 3.35
C ALA A 30 -58.89 23.92 2.20
N PRO A 31 -59.37 23.79 0.95
CA PRO A 31 -58.58 23.35 -0.20
C PRO A 31 -57.59 24.41 -0.71
N THR A 32 -56.45 23.95 -1.25
CA THR A 32 -55.40 24.79 -1.86
C THR A 32 -55.81 25.17 -3.30
N PRO A 33 -55.81 26.46 -3.68
CA PRO A 33 -56.23 26.88 -5.02
C PRO A 33 -55.18 26.55 -6.11
N ILE A 34 -55.65 26.16 -7.30
CA ILE A 34 -54.84 25.94 -8.52
C ILE A 34 -54.34 27.30 -9.04
N THR A 35 -53.05 27.41 -9.41
CA THR A 35 -52.48 28.68 -9.91
C THR A 35 -52.91 28.97 -11.35
N GLN A 36 -52.85 30.23 -11.80
CA GLN A 36 -53.26 30.59 -13.18
C GLN A 36 -52.43 29.89 -14.26
N ASP A 37 -51.13 29.69 -14.02
CA ASP A 37 -50.26 28.98 -14.97
C ASP A 37 -50.66 27.51 -15.10
N GLU A 38 -51.04 26.84 -14.01
CA GLU A 38 -51.51 25.44 -14.04
C GLU A 38 -52.85 25.30 -14.76
N ILE A 39 -53.76 26.28 -14.64
CA ILE A 39 -55.02 26.28 -15.38
C ILE A 39 -54.75 26.40 -16.89
N GLN A 40 -53.74 27.17 -17.29
CA GLN A 40 -53.36 27.34 -18.69
C GLN A 40 -52.79 26.03 -19.27
N ASP A 41 -51.90 25.35 -18.55
CA ASP A 41 -51.34 24.05 -18.97
C ASP A 41 -52.42 22.97 -19.10
N LEU A 42 -53.37 22.91 -18.15
CA LEU A 42 -54.49 21.98 -18.20
C LEU A 42 -55.45 22.30 -19.36
N ARG A 43 -55.62 23.57 -19.70
CA ARG A 43 -56.43 24.02 -20.84
C ARG A 43 -55.80 23.62 -22.17
N GLU A 44 -54.48 23.71 -22.30
CA GLU A 44 -53.75 23.23 -23.47
C GLU A 44 -53.82 21.70 -23.63
N ALA A 45 -53.75 20.96 -22.52
CA ALA A 45 -53.93 19.51 -22.54
C ALA A 45 -55.36 19.10 -22.92
N PHE A 46 -56.37 19.82 -22.43
CA PHE A 46 -57.77 19.61 -22.80
C PHE A 46 -58.01 19.87 -24.29
N ALA A 47 -57.50 20.99 -24.82
CA ALA A 47 -57.61 21.33 -26.24
C ALA A 47 -56.90 20.33 -27.18
N LYS A 48 -55.89 19.59 -26.71
CA LYS A 48 -55.22 18.55 -27.50
C LYS A 48 -56.07 17.30 -27.72
N ILE A 49 -56.99 17.02 -26.81
CA ILE A 49 -57.86 15.84 -26.86
C ILE A 49 -59.25 16.20 -27.40
N ASP A 50 -59.74 17.42 -27.11
CA ASP A 50 -60.92 18.05 -27.73
C ASP A 50 -60.60 18.55 -29.15
N VAL A 51 -60.31 17.61 -30.06
CA VAL A 51 -59.85 17.91 -31.43
C VAL A 51 -60.93 18.63 -32.26
N ASP A 52 -62.20 18.49 -31.90
CA ASP A 52 -63.34 19.14 -32.56
C ASP A 52 -63.74 20.50 -31.92
N SER A 53 -63.05 20.92 -30.86
CA SER A 53 -63.27 22.19 -30.15
C SER A 53 -64.72 22.36 -29.65
N THR A 54 -65.34 21.25 -29.28
CA THR A 54 -66.74 21.22 -28.82
C THR A 54 -66.87 21.64 -27.36
N GLY A 55 -65.76 21.76 -26.62
CA GLY A 55 -65.71 22.11 -25.20
C GLY A 55 -66.01 20.94 -24.27
N HIS A 56 -66.10 19.71 -24.81
CA HIS A 56 -66.54 18.51 -24.11
C HIS A 56 -65.68 17.31 -24.57
N ILE A 57 -65.23 16.46 -23.64
CA ILE A 57 -64.42 15.27 -23.96
C ILE A 57 -65.13 14.00 -23.51
N GLY A 58 -65.13 12.96 -24.35
CA GLY A 58 -65.72 11.67 -24.01
C GLY A 58 -65.03 10.98 -22.83
N THR A 59 -65.82 10.34 -21.96
CA THR A 59 -65.34 9.58 -20.80
C THR A 59 -64.38 8.44 -21.15
N GLY A 60 -64.41 7.94 -22.40
CA GLY A 60 -63.45 6.96 -22.93
C GLY A 60 -62.03 7.51 -23.10
N ASP A 61 -61.91 8.81 -23.40
CA ASP A 61 -60.64 9.50 -23.66
C ASP A 61 -60.09 10.21 -22.42
N LEU A 62 -60.81 10.12 -21.28
CA LEU A 62 -60.43 10.73 -20.01
C LEU A 62 -59.05 10.26 -19.52
N ASN A 63 -58.70 9.00 -19.80
CA ASN A 63 -57.38 8.45 -19.47
C ASN A 63 -56.26 9.14 -20.29
N ASP A 64 -56.52 9.41 -21.56
CA ASP A 64 -55.55 10.08 -22.44
C ASP A 64 -55.49 11.58 -22.17
N LEU A 65 -56.59 12.20 -21.73
CA LEU A 65 -56.62 13.55 -21.18
C LEU A 65 -55.75 13.68 -19.92
N PHE A 66 -55.85 12.75 -18.97
CA PHE A 66 -54.99 12.74 -17.78
C PHE A 66 -53.51 12.56 -18.14
N LYS A 67 -53.18 11.77 -19.18
CA LYS A 67 -51.80 11.68 -19.69
C LYS A 67 -51.34 12.97 -20.36
N ALA A 68 -52.17 13.58 -21.20
CA ALA A 68 -51.86 14.84 -21.88
C ALA A 68 -51.67 16.01 -20.90
N ALA A 69 -52.41 15.99 -19.78
CA ALA A 69 -52.29 16.92 -18.66
C ALA A 69 -51.08 16.63 -17.75
N ASN A 70 -50.27 15.63 -18.07
CA ASN A 70 -49.12 15.18 -17.28
C ASN A 70 -49.50 14.68 -15.87
N LEU A 71 -50.71 14.13 -15.74
CA LEU A 71 -51.34 13.61 -14.51
C LEU A 71 -51.81 12.15 -14.69
N PRO A 72 -50.95 11.20 -15.14
CA PRO A 72 -51.41 9.85 -15.51
C PRO A 72 -51.99 9.08 -14.32
N LEU A 73 -53.18 8.52 -14.49
CA LEU A 73 -53.88 7.74 -13.46
C LEU A 73 -54.00 6.25 -13.86
N PRO A 74 -53.86 5.30 -12.91
CA PRO A 74 -54.12 3.89 -13.19
C PRO A 74 -55.56 3.66 -13.68
N GLY A 75 -55.76 2.80 -14.67
CA GLY A 75 -57.07 2.62 -15.34
C GLY A 75 -58.23 2.18 -14.43
N TYR A 76 -57.98 1.63 -13.23
CA TYR A 76 -59.05 1.39 -12.25
C TYR A 76 -59.53 2.67 -11.56
N ARG A 77 -58.66 3.66 -11.34
CA ARG A 77 -59.00 4.97 -10.75
C ARG A 77 -59.74 5.86 -11.73
N VAL A 78 -59.35 5.84 -13.01
CA VAL A 78 -60.09 6.56 -14.06
C VAL A 78 -61.54 6.04 -14.11
N ARG A 79 -61.74 4.72 -13.96
CA ARG A 79 -63.07 4.11 -13.86
C ARG A 79 -63.85 4.51 -12.60
N GLU A 80 -63.18 4.64 -11.44
CA GLU A 80 -63.81 5.18 -10.21
C GLU A 80 -64.23 6.66 -10.38
N ILE A 81 -63.40 7.47 -11.03
CA ILE A 81 -63.70 8.89 -11.32
C ILE A 81 -64.89 8.98 -12.27
N ILE A 82 -64.91 8.19 -13.34
CA ILE A 82 -66.05 8.09 -14.28
C ILE A 82 -67.32 7.65 -13.53
N GLN A 83 -67.22 6.67 -12.62
CA GLN A 83 -68.35 6.27 -11.77
C GLN A 83 -68.80 7.35 -10.78
N SER A 84 -67.87 8.15 -10.26
CA SER A 84 -68.19 9.24 -9.33
C SER A 84 -68.87 10.43 -10.03
N LEU A 85 -68.45 10.75 -11.25
CA LEU A 85 -69.09 11.75 -12.11
C LEU A 85 -70.49 11.27 -12.54
N ALA A 86 -70.65 9.96 -12.79
CA ALA A 86 -71.96 9.35 -13.06
C ALA A 86 -72.91 9.31 -11.85
N ALA A 87 -72.41 9.43 -10.61
CA ALA A 87 -73.20 9.37 -9.38
C ALA A 87 -73.75 10.73 -8.93
N THR A 88 -73.15 11.83 -9.38
CA THR A 88 -73.65 13.20 -9.19
C THR A 88 -74.68 13.50 -10.29
N GLY A 89 -75.93 13.09 -10.06
CA GLY A 89 -76.97 13.11 -11.08
C GLY A 89 -77.25 14.49 -11.71
N GLU A 90 -77.12 14.55 -13.03
CA GLU A 90 -78.17 14.78 -14.04
C GLU A 90 -77.61 14.24 -15.38
N GLN A 91 -78.47 13.64 -16.22
CA GLN A 91 -78.18 12.91 -17.47
C GLN A 91 -76.72 12.96 -17.98
N HIS A 92 -75.91 11.96 -17.60
CA HIS A 92 -74.53 11.84 -18.09
C HIS A 92 -74.56 11.38 -19.55
N ASP A 93 -74.32 12.31 -20.47
CA ASP A 93 -74.14 12.14 -21.92
C ASP A 93 -72.81 11.46 -22.29
N GLY A 94 -72.07 10.97 -21.29
CA GLY A 94 -70.76 10.37 -21.45
C GLY A 94 -69.66 11.38 -21.77
N MET A 95 -69.91 12.68 -21.64
CA MET A 95 -68.97 13.78 -21.90
C MET A 95 -68.54 14.49 -20.59
N VAL A 96 -67.37 15.12 -20.61
CA VAL A 96 -66.77 15.84 -19.48
C VAL A 96 -66.35 17.23 -19.93
N THR A 97 -66.81 18.27 -19.24
CA THR A 97 -66.44 19.66 -19.51
C THR A 97 -65.10 20.03 -18.87
N PHE A 98 -64.47 21.11 -19.34
CA PHE A 98 -63.22 21.61 -18.76
C PHE A 98 -63.37 22.00 -17.28
N ASP A 99 -64.50 22.57 -16.87
CA ASP A 99 -64.74 22.98 -15.48
C ASP A 99 -64.96 21.76 -14.56
N GLU A 100 -65.60 20.70 -15.05
CA GLU A 100 -65.70 19.42 -14.33
C GLU A 100 -64.33 18.75 -14.20
N PHE A 101 -63.53 18.76 -15.26
CA PHE A 101 -62.15 18.27 -15.23
C PHE A 101 -61.30 19.04 -14.22
N LEU A 102 -61.41 20.38 -14.17
CA LEU A 102 -60.73 21.21 -13.17
C LEU A 102 -61.18 20.90 -11.74
N ASN A 103 -62.48 20.65 -11.51
CA ASN A 103 -62.99 20.25 -10.21
C ASN A 103 -62.48 18.88 -9.77
N VAL A 104 -62.37 17.92 -10.70
CA VAL A 104 -61.76 16.61 -10.44
C VAL A 104 -60.28 16.75 -10.09
N VAL A 105 -59.51 17.54 -10.85
CA VAL A 105 -58.08 17.80 -10.58
C VAL A 105 -57.88 18.52 -9.24
N SER A 106 -58.76 19.47 -8.91
CA SER A 106 -58.77 20.16 -7.61
C SER A 106 -59.05 19.19 -6.44
N GLY A 107 -60.05 18.30 -6.58
CA GLY A 107 -60.35 17.27 -5.58
C GLY A 107 -59.24 16.22 -5.39
N LEU A 108 -58.53 15.89 -6.47
CA LEU A 108 -57.34 15.04 -6.44
C LEU A 108 -56.16 15.73 -5.72
N LYS A 109 -56.06 17.07 -5.79
CA LYS A 109 -55.06 17.86 -5.06
C LYS A 109 -55.41 18.08 -3.57
N SER A 110 -56.70 18.13 -3.20
CA SER A 110 -57.12 18.45 -1.83
C SER A 110 -57.30 17.25 -0.89
N SER A 111 -57.44 16.03 -1.40
CA SER A 111 -57.57 14.81 -0.58
C SER A 111 -56.20 14.23 -0.18
N GLU A 112 -56.16 13.24 0.73
CA GLU A 112 -54.97 12.43 1.10
C GLU A 112 -54.17 11.91 -0.13
N VAL A 113 -54.79 11.94 -1.30
CA VAL A 113 -54.21 11.72 -2.62
C VAL A 113 -53.04 12.66 -2.91
N ALA A 114 -52.93 13.88 -2.38
CA ALA A 114 -51.73 14.73 -2.56
C ALA A 114 -50.44 14.05 -2.06
N LYS A 115 -50.52 13.18 -1.05
CA LYS A 115 -49.38 12.37 -0.59
C LYS A 115 -49.08 11.22 -1.55
N THR A 116 -50.10 10.56 -2.10
CA THR A 116 -49.97 9.44 -3.05
C THR A 116 -49.59 9.92 -4.46
N PHE A 117 -50.01 11.13 -4.84
CA PHE A 117 -49.79 11.77 -6.12
C PHE A 117 -48.38 12.35 -6.22
N ARG A 118 -47.85 12.96 -5.14
CA ARG A 118 -46.40 13.20 -5.00
C ARG A 118 -45.59 11.89 -5.05
N LYS A 119 -46.15 10.79 -4.51
CA LYS A 119 -45.54 9.45 -4.58
C LYS A 119 -45.56 8.84 -5.99
N ALA A 120 -46.55 9.18 -6.82
CA ALA A 120 -46.68 8.73 -8.20
C ALA A 120 -45.84 9.56 -9.18
N ILE A 121 -45.73 10.88 -8.97
CA ILE A 121 -44.85 11.77 -9.74
C ILE A 121 -43.37 11.45 -9.47
N ASN A 122 -43.02 11.01 -8.26
CA ASN A 122 -41.68 10.50 -7.94
C ASN A 122 -41.42 9.07 -8.45
N LYS A 123 -42.43 8.42 -9.04
CA LYS A 123 -42.32 7.10 -9.65
C LYS A 123 -41.80 7.25 -11.07
N LYS A 124 -40.52 7.64 -11.20
CA LYS A 124 -39.73 7.18 -12.37
C LYS A 124 -39.84 5.66 -12.39
N GLU A 125 -40.15 5.11 -13.56
CA GLU A 125 -40.38 3.69 -13.80
C GLU A 125 -39.34 2.81 -13.07
N GLY A 126 -39.81 1.84 -12.26
CA GLY A 126 -38.96 0.80 -11.66
C GLY A 126 -38.62 0.94 -10.16
N ILE A 127 -39.05 2.01 -9.49
CA ILE A 127 -38.63 2.30 -8.10
C ILE A 127 -39.72 1.89 -7.06
N CYS A 128 -39.46 0.84 -6.27
CA CYS A 128 -40.32 0.39 -5.16
C CYS A 128 -39.98 1.12 -3.85
N ALA A 129 -40.89 1.94 -3.30
CA ALA A 129 -40.66 2.72 -2.07
C ALA A 129 -41.33 2.08 -0.83
N VAL A 130 -40.53 1.82 0.22
CA VAL A 130 -41.00 1.30 1.52
C VAL A 130 -40.82 2.38 2.60
N VAL A 131 -41.82 2.53 3.49
CA VAL A 131 -41.79 3.48 4.61
C VAL A 131 -41.17 2.76 5.83
N GLY A 132 -40.10 3.33 6.41
CA GLY A 132 -39.38 2.73 7.55
C GLY A 132 -40.16 2.80 8.88
N THR A 133 -39.95 1.82 9.76
CA THR A 133 -40.67 1.63 11.03
C THR A 133 -39.77 1.58 12.29
N SER A 134 -38.49 1.97 12.25
CA SER A 134 -37.59 1.94 13.42
C SER A 134 -37.11 3.31 13.88
N GLU A 135 -37.07 3.54 15.19
CA GLU A 135 -36.70 4.81 15.86
C GLU A 135 -35.25 5.27 15.64
N GLN A 136 -34.35 4.41 15.14
CA GLN A 136 -32.94 4.75 14.86
C GLN A 136 -32.65 5.12 13.40
N SER A 137 -33.64 4.99 12.51
CA SER A 137 -33.57 5.53 11.17
C SER A 137 -34.30 6.87 11.23
N SER A 138 -33.60 7.98 10.99
CA SER A 138 -34.19 9.33 11.00
C SER A 138 -35.58 9.34 10.36
N ALA A 139 -36.57 9.66 11.19
CA ALA A 139 -37.98 9.64 10.85
C ALA A 139 -38.23 10.38 9.52
N GLY A 140 -38.69 9.64 8.50
CA GLY A 140 -39.24 10.23 7.27
C GLY A 140 -38.52 9.91 5.96
N THR A 141 -37.41 9.17 5.94
CA THR A 141 -36.68 8.88 4.69
C THR A 141 -37.36 7.72 3.93
N GLN A 142 -37.91 7.99 2.74
CA GLN A 142 -38.36 6.95 1.81
C GLN A 142 -37.14 6.32 1.15
N HIS A 143 -36.92 5.02 1.36
CA HIS A 143 -35.87 4.28 0.67
C HIS A 143 -36.48 3.43 -0.43
N SER A 144 -35.83 3.44 -1.60
CA SER A 144 -36.35 2.78 -2.78
C SER A 144 -35.29 1.97 -3.52
N TYR A 145 -35.69 0.83 -4.10
CA TYR A 145 -34.81 -0.06 -4.87
C TYR A 145 -35.43 -0.41 -6.24
N SER A 146 -34.58 -0.85 -7.17
CA SER A 146 -34.97 -1.29 -8.51
C SER A 146 -35.19 -2.79 -8.55
N GLU A 147 -36.33 -3.23 -9.11
CA GLU A 147 -36.63 -4.66 -9.31
C GLU A 147 -35.67 -5.30 -10.31
N GLU A 148 -35.22 -4.53 -11.30
CA GLU A 148 -34.25 -4.96 -12.29
C GLU A 148 -32.89 -5.28 -11.65
N GLU A 149 -32.44 -4.44 -10.70
CA GLU A 149 -31.23 -4.69 -9.90
C GLU A 149 -31.35 -5.98 -9.07
N LYS A 150 -32.52 -6.23 -8.47
CA LYS A 150 -32.79 -7.46 -7.69
C LYS A 150 -32.65 -8.71 -8.56
N VAL A 151 -33.31 -8.73 -9.72
CA VAL A 151 -33.27 -9.86 -10.67
C VAL A 151 -31.83 -10.13 -11.13
N ALA A 152 -31.10 -9.07 -11.50
CA ALA A 152 -29.72 -9.16 -11.93
C ALA A 152 -28.80 -9.77 -10.85
N PHE A 153 -28.93 -9.30 -9.60
CA PHE A 153 -28.10 -9.79 -8.50
C PHE A 153 -28.43 -11.22 -8.09
N VAL A 154 -29.72 -11.62 -8.11
CA VAL A 154 -30.11 -13.01 -7.87
C VAL A 154 -29.46 -13.94 -8.89
N ASN A 155 -29.58 -13.60 -10.18
CA ASN A 155 -28.99 -14.41 -11.26
C ASN A 155 -27.47 -14.52 -11.11
N TRP A 156 -26.81 -13.41 -10.78
CA TRP A 156 -25.37 -13.40 -10.52
C TRP A 156 -24.97 -14.29 -9.34
N VAL A 157 -25.64 -14.17 -8.19
CA VAL A 157 -25.34 -14.98 -7.00
C VAL A 157 -25.60 -16.47 -7.27
N ASN A 158 -26.71 -16.81 -7.93
CA ASN A 158 -27.03 -18.18 -8.32
C ASN A 158 -25.94 -18.79 -9.20
N GLN A 159 -25.38 -18.02 -10.14
CA GLN A 159 -24.32 -18.48 -11.03
C GLN A 159 -22.98 -18.57 -10.29
N ALA A 160 -22.62 -17.55 -9.53
CA ALA A 160 -21.32 -17.43 -8.88
C ALA A 160 -21.13 -18.45 -7.74
N LEU A 161 -22.19 -18.72 -6.98
CA LEU A 161 -22.16 -19.66 -5.85
C LEU A 161 -22.83 -21.00 -6.15
N LYS A 162 -23.11 -21.30 -7.43
CA LYS A 162 -23.80 -22.53 -7.87
C LYS A 162 -23.24 -23.82 -7.26
N ASN A 163 -21.92 -23.88 -7.13
CA ASN A 163 -21.19 -25.07 -6.66
C ASN A 163 -20.76 -24.97 -5.19
N ASP A 164 -21.10 -23.90 -4.47
CA ASP A 164 -20.69 -23.72 -3.07
C ASP A 164 -21.50 -24.66 -2.16
N PRO A 165 -20.84 -25.51 -1.35
CA PRO A 165 -21.54 -26.48 -0.51
C PRO A 165 -22.33 -25.85 0.65
N ASP A 166 -21.94 -24.65 1.11
CA ASP A 166 -22.51 -23.99 2.28
C ASP A 166 -23.75 -23.15 1.94
N CYS A 167 -23.99 -22.84 0.66
CA CYS A 167 -25.15 -22.07 0.19
C CYS A 167 -26.29 -22.93 -0.40
N LYS A 168 -26.18 -24.27 -0.36
CA LYS A 168 -27.17 -25.19 -0.95
C LYS A 168 -28.57 -25.10 -0.35
N HIS A 169 -28.72 -24.58 0.86
CA HIS A 169 -30.02 -24.44 1.53
C HIS A 169 -30.84 -23.26 0.99
N VAL A 170 -30.21 -22.33 0.26
CA VAL A 170 -30.85 -21.12 -0.29
C VAL A 170 -30.71 -20.98 -1.82
N LEU A 171 -29.83 -21.75 -2.46
CA LEU A 171 -29.62 -21.72 -3.91
C LEU A 171 -30.31 -22.91 -4.62
N PRO A 172 -30.89 -22.69 -5.82
CA PRO A 172 -31.02 -21.40 -6.52
C PRO A 172 -32.19 -20.57 -5.96
N MET A 173 -32.01 -19.25 -5.87
CA MET A 173 -33.05 -18.28 -5.51
C MET A 173 -33.92 -17.94 -6.72
N ASP A 174 -35.23 -17.71 -6.54
CA ASP A 174 -36.09 -17.19 -7.62
C ASP A 174 -35.91 -15.66 -7.77
N PRO A 175 -35.50 -15.16 -8.96
CA PRO A 175 -35.31 -13.72 -9.19
C PRO A 175 -36.61 -12.91 -9.11
N ASN A 176 -37.78 -13.54 -9.25
CA ASN A 176 -39.07 -12.83 -9.24
C ASN A 176 -39.66 -12.66 -7.83
N THR A 177 -39.13 -13.35 -6.83
CA THR A 177 -39.64 -13.32 -5.45
C THR A 177 -38.77 -12.43 -4.55
N ASN A 178 -38.98 -12.54 -3.24
CA ASN A 178 -38.17 -11.89 -2.21
C ASN A 178 -37.08 -12.84 -1.66
N ASP A 179 -36.81 -13.97 -2.32
CA ASP A 179 -35.87 -15.00 -1.85
C ASP A 179 -34.49 -14.41 -1.53
N LEU A 180 -34.01 -13.46 -2.33
CA LEU A 180 -32.75 -12.75 -2.09
C LEU A 180 -32.68 -12.17 -0.67
N PHE A 181 -33.73 -11.50 -0.22
CA PHE A 181 -33.73 -10.80 1.06
C PHE A 181 -33.77 -11.77 2.24
N THR A 182 -34.48 -12.89 2.08
CA THR A 182 -34.51 -13.95 3.08
C THR A 182 -33.21 -14.75 3.11
N ALA A 183 -32.63 -15.05 1.95
CA ALA A 183 -31.38 -15.80 1.82
C ALA A 183 -30.16 -15.06 2.40
N MET A 184 -30.18 -13.74 2.42
CA MET A 184 -29.14 -12.91 3.04
C MET A 184 -29.25 -12.84 4.57
N GLY A 185 -30.40 -13.22 5.13
CA GLY A 185 -30.73 -13.04 6.55
C GLY A 185 -29.92 -13.91 7.53
N ASP A 186 -29.25 -14.96 7.07
CA ASP A 186 -28.36 -15.80 7.88
C ASP A 186 -26.86 -15.40 7.82
N GLY A 187 -26.54 -14.45 6.92
CA GLY A 187 -25.20 -13.91 6.68
C GLY A 187 -24.23 -14.81 5.90
N ILE A 188 -24.58 -16.06 5.58
CA ILE A 188 -23.66 -17.02 4.92
C ILE A 188 -23.38 -16.57 3.49
N VAL A 189 -24.44 -16.30 2.71
CA VAL A 189 -24.32 -15.89 1.31
C VAL A 189 -23.51 -14.59 1.20
N LEU A 190 -23.75 -13.63 2.10
CA LEU A 190 -23.04 -12.37 2.10
C LEU A 190 -21.53 -12.55 2.41
N CYS A 191 -21.18 -13.41 3.38
CA CYS A 191 -19.78 -13.74 3.67
C CYS A 191 -19.08 -14.37 2.46
N LYS A 192 -19.76 -15.29 1.76
CA LYS A 192 -19.23 -15.94 0.56
C LYS A 192 -19.05 -14.95 -0.59
N MET A 193 -20.00 -14.05 -0.81
CA MET A 193 -19.90 -12.98 -1.81
C MET A 193 -18.74 -12.02 -1.52
N ILE A 194 -18.46 -11.72 -0.26
CA ILE A 194 -17.30 -10.91 0.14
C ILE A 194 -15.99 -11.63 -0.24
N ASN A 195 -15.85 -12.92 0.06
CA ASN A 195 -14.68 -13.71 -0.34
C ASN A 195 -14.54 -13.89 -1.85
N LEU A 196 -15.66 -14.00 -2.57
CA LEU A 196 -15.66 -14.04 -4.03
C LEU A 196 -15.13 -12.71 -4.61
N SER A 197 -15.51 -11.59 -4.02
CA SER A 197 -15.13 -10.25 -4.48
C SER A 197 -13.70 -9.90 -4.09
N VAL A 198 -13.28 -10.25 -2.87
CA VAL A 198 -11.92 -10.07 -2.37
C VAL A 198 -11.51 -11.35 -1.63
N PRO A 199 -10.74 -12.24 -2.28
CA PRO A 199 -10.30 -13.49 -1.68
C PRO A 199 -9.57 -13.29 -0.35
N ASP A 200 -9.67 -14.28 0.54
CA ASP A 200 -9.06 -14.28 1.88
C ASP A 200 -9.53 -13.16 2.83
N THR A 201 -10.64 -12.48 2.55
CA THR A 201 -11.17 -11.43 3.46
C THR A 201 -11.75 -12.02 4.74
N ILE A 202 -12.47 -13.13 4.63
CA ILE A 202 -13.11 -13.87 5.71
C ILE A 202 -12.52 -15.28 5.75
N ASP A 203 -12.00 -15.69 6.90
CA ASP A 203 -11.70 -17.09 7.16
C ASP A 203 -13.02 -17.85 7.34
N GLU A 204 -13.35 -18.69 6.36
CA GLU A 204 -14.62 -19.42 6.34
C GLU A 204 -14.81 -20.36 7.54
N ARG A 205 -13.74 -20.73 8.23
CA ARG A 205 -13.84 -21.49 9.48
C ARG A 205 -14.59 -20.70 10.54
N THR A 206 -14.61 -19.38 10.49
CA THR A 206 -15.32 -18.56 11.49
C THR A 206 -16.83 -18.45 11.24
N ILE A 207 -17.31 -18.84 10.06
CA ILE A 207 -18.73 -18.77 9.68
C ILE A 207 -19.51 -19.89 10.40
N ASN A 208 -20.62 -19.53 11.04
CA ASN A 208 -21.53 -20.50 11.64
C ASN A 208 -22.41 -21.14 10.55
N LYS A 209 -22.06 -22.36 10.15
CA LYS A 209 -22.70 -23.10 9.04
C LYS A 209 -23.73 -24.15 9.48
N LYS A 210 -23.73 -24.55 10.77
CA LYS A 210 -24.56 -25.64 11.32
C LYS A 210 -25.28 -25.18 12.58
N LYS A 211 -26.52 -25.65 12.79
CA LYS A 211 -27.39 -25.31 13.95
C LYS A 211 -27.55 -23.79 14.13
N ILE A 212 -28.12 -23.16 13.12
CA ILE A 212 -28.33 -21.70 13.07
C ILE A 212 -29.37 -21.29 14.12
N THR A 213 -28.91 -20.57 15.15
CA THR A 213 -29.70 -19.89 16.18
C THR A 213 -29.71 -18.38 15.94
N PRO A 214 -30.65 -17.62 16.54
CA PRO A 214 -30.65 -16.16 16.43
C PRO A 214 -29.32 -15.50 16.81
N PHE A 215 -28.61 -16.05 17.81
CA PHE A 215 -27.30 -15.57 18.22
C PHE A 215 -26.22 -15.82 17.15
N THR A 216 -26.14 -17.04 16.60
CA THR A 216 -25.16 -17.37 15.56
C THR A 216 -25.43 -16.66 14.23
N ILE A 217 -26.69 -16.30 13.94
CA ILE A 217 -27.05 -15.44 12.79
C ILE A 217 -26.46 -14.05 13.00
N GLN A 218 -26.68 -13.47 14.19
CA GLN A 218 -26.13 -12.16 14.54
C GLN A 218 -24.61 -12.12 14.36
N GLU A 219 -23.91 -13.17 14.82
CA GLU A 219 -22.46 -13.28 14.64
C GLU A 219 -22.03 -13.34 13.17
N ASN A 220 -22.72 -14.12 12.33
CA ASN A 220 -22.44 -14.18 10.88
C ASN A 220 -22.66 -12.81 10.21
N LEU A 221 -23.72 -12.12 10.58
CA LEU A 221 -24.05 -10.80 10.02
C LEU A 221 -23.06 -9.72 10.48
N ASN A 222 -22.61 -9.76 11.74
CA ASN A 222 -21.54 -8.91 12.24
C ASN A 222 -20.23 -9.16 11.48
N LEU A 223 -19.87 -10.44 11.29
CA LEU A 223 -18.70 -10.84 10.50
C LEU A 223 -18.80 -10.28 9.07
N ALA A 224 -19.96 -10.41 8.42
CA ALA A 224 -20.19 -9.91 7.07
C ALA A 224 -20.09 -8.38 7.00
N LEU A 225 -20.76 -7.63 7.88
CA LEU A 225 -20.76 -6.17 7.91
C LEU A 225 -19.37 -5.59 8.16
N ASN A 226 -18.66 -6.13 9.15
CA ASN A 226 -17.31 -5.68 9.48
C ASN A 226 -16.29 -6.04 8.39
N SER A 227 -16.48 -7.18 7.72
CA SER A 227 -15.64 -7.57 6.58
C SER A 227 -15.94 -6.74 5.33
N ALA A 228 -17.21 -6.40 5.08
CA ALA A 228 -17.60 -5.48 4.02
C ALA A 228 -17.00 -4.07 4.25
N SER A 229 -17.03 -3.59 5.49
CA SER A 229 -16.35 -2.34 5.89
C SER A 229 -14.85 -2.40 5.59
N ALA A 230 -14.20 -3.52 5.92
CA ALA A 230 -12.75 -3.68 5.73
C ALA A 230 -12.30 -3.67 4.26
N ILE A 231 -13.18 -4.02 3.32
CA ILE A 231 -12.93 -3.92 1.87
C ILE A 231 -13.36 -2.55 1.29
N GLY A 232 -13.83 -1.62 2.13
CA GLY A 232 -14.22 -0.27 1.73
C GLY A 232 -15.68 -0.12 1.32
N CYS A 233 -16.59 -0.98 1.82
CA CYS A 233 -18.03 -0.74 1.74
C CYS A 233 -18.46 0.26 2.81
N HIS A 234 -19.40 1.15 2.45
CA HIS A 234 -20.01 2.07 3.39
C HIS A 234 -21.20 1.39 4.09
N VAL A 235 -21.01 1.07 5.38
CA VAL A 235 -21.96 0.28 6.21
C VAL A 235 -22.49 1.05 7.44
N VAL A 236 -22.19 2.35 7.58
CA VAL A 236 -22.47 3.15 8.79
C VAL A 236 -23.95 3.14 9.20
N ASN A 237 -24.87 2.92 8.24
CA ASN A 237 -26.31 2.88 8.47
C ASN A 237 -26.92 1.48 8.26
N ILE A 238 -26.13 0.42 8.41
CA ILE A 238 -26.59 -0.97 8.22
C ILE A 238 -26.21 -1.79 9.46
N GLY A 239 -27.21 -2.15 10.26
CA GLY A 239 -27.07 -3.09 11.36
C GLY A 239 -27.30 -4.53 10.94
N ALA A 240 -26.85 -5.48 11.77
CA ALA A 240 -27.12 -6.89 11.55
C ALA A 240 -28.63 -7.21 11.59
N GLU A 241 -29.42 -6.53 12.42
CA GLU A 241 -30.88 -6.73 12.43
C GLU A 241 -31.53 -6.27 11.12
N ASP A 242 -31.03 -5.20 10.48
CA ASP A 242 -31.54 -4.74 9.19
C ASP A 242 -31.36 -5.80 8.08
N LEU A 243 -30.22 -6.52 8.10
CA LEU A 243 -29.94 -7.61 7.18
C LEU A 243 -30.77 -8.86 7.50
N LYS A 244 -30.94 -9.17 8.79
CA LYS A 244 -31.76 -10.29 9.27
C LYS A 244 -33.24 -10.13 8.93
N GLU A 245 -33.76 -8.90 9.03
CA GLU A 245 -35.12 -8.54 8.60
C GLU A 245 -35.26 -8.48 7.07
N GLY A 246 -34.16 -8.56 6.32
CA GLY A 246 -34.17 -8.50 4.86
C GLY A 246 -34.56 -7.12 4.32
N ARG A 247 -34.13 -6.03 4.97
CA ARG A 247 -34.47 -4.67 4.54
C ARG A 247 -33.94 -4.38 3.14
N GLN A 248 -34.89 -4.35 2.19
CA GLN A 248 -34.61 -4.53 0.76
C GLN A 248 -33.56 -3.55 0.20
N HIS A 249 -33.68 -2.27 0.52
CA HIS A 249 -32.77 -1.22 0.04
C HIS A 249 -31.35 -1.32 0.64
N LEU A 250 -31.22 -1.78 1.89
CA LEU A 250 -29.91 -1.94 2.56
C LEU A 250 -29.20 -3.20 2.05
N VAL A 251 -29.95 -4.30 1.91
CA VAL A 251 -29.42 -5.56 1.36
C VAL A 251 -28.92 -5.36 -0.07
N LEU A 252 -29.73 -4.76 -0.96
CA LEU A 252 -29.32 -4.50 -2.34
C LEU A 252 -28.18 -3.49 -2.43
N GLY A 253 -28.21 -2.44 -1.62
CA GLY A 253 -27.15 -1.43 -1.59
C GLY A 253 -25.80 -2.00 -1.15
N LEU A 254 -25.80 -2.87 -0.14
CA LEU A 254 -24.59 -3.54 0.34
C LEU A 254 -24.09 -4.58 -0.68
N LEU A 255 -24.99 -5.42 -1.19
CA LEU A 255 -24.65 -6.46 -2.17
C LEU A 255 -24.06 -5.84 -3.45
N TRP A 256 -24.63 -4.74 -3.94
CA TRP A 256 -24.08 -3.99 -5.07
C TRP A 256 -22.66 -3.50 -4.80
N GLN A 257 -22.40 -2.92 -3.62
CA GLN A 257 -21.06 -2.44 -3.27
C GLN A 257 -20.03 -3.59 -3.27
N VAL A 258 -20.41 -4.75 -2.73
CA VAL A 258 -19.55 -5.95 -2.72
C VAL A 258 -19.28 -6.43 -4.15
N ILE A 259 -20.33 -6.62 -4.96
CA ILE A 259 -20.21 -7.03 -6.37
C ILE A 259 -19.33 -6.05 -7.16
N LYS A 260 -19.55 -4.74 -6.99
CA LYS A 260 -18.80 -3.70 -7.70
C LYS A 260 -17.31 -3.75 -7.37
N ILE A 261 -16.94 -3.97 -6.11
CA ILE A 261 -15.54 -4.11 -5.71
C ILE A 261 -14.90 -5.31 -6.41
N GLY A 262 -15.58 -6.45 -6.46
CA GLY A 262 -15.08 -7.65 -7.13
C GLY A 262 -14.91 -7.48 -8.64
N LEU A 263 -15.92 -6.90 -9.31
CA LEU A 263 -15.87 -6.67 -10.76
C LEU A 263 -14.75 -5.71 -11.17
N PHE A 264 -14.39 -4.75 -10.33
CA PHE A 264 -13.41 -3.71 -10.67
C PHE A 264 -12.01 -4.01 -10.16
N ALA A 265 -11.83 -5.10 -9.40
CA ALA A 265 -10.56 -5.45 -8.78
C ALA A 265 -9.43 -5.61 -9.80
N ASP A 266 -9.70 -6.11 -11.01
CA ASP A 266 -8.69 -6.37 -12.04
C ASP A 266 -8.65 -5.30 -13.14
N ILE A 267 -9.45 -4.23 -13.00
CA ILE A 267 -9.52 -3.09 -13.92
C ILE A 267 -8.57 -2.00 -13.40
N GLU A 268 -7.30 -2.38 -13.27
CA GLU A 268 -6.23 -1.54 -12.77
C GLU A 268 -4.90 -1.96 -13.43
N ILE A 269 -4.07 -0.99 -13.82
CA ILE A 269 -2.82 -1.24 -14.54
C ILE A 269 -1.85 -2.11 -13.74
N SER A 270 -1.84 -1.97 -12.41
CA SER A 270 -0.99 -2.74 -11.49
C SER A 270 -1.29 -4.25 -11.49
N ARG A 271 -2.50 -4.65 -11.92
CA ARG A 271 -2.95 -6.05 -11.99
C ARG A 271 -3.09 -6.55 -13.42
N ASN A 272 -3.37 -5.67 -14.36
CA ASN A 272 -3.52 -5.99 -15.76
C ASN A 272 -2.69 -5.03 -16.62
N GLU A 273 -1.43 -5.40 -16.85
CA GLU A 273 -0.47 -4.62 -17.65
C GLU A 273 -0.94 -4.37 -19.09
N ALA A 274 -1.85 -5.19 -19.62
CA ALA A 274 -2.38 -5.01 -20.98
C ALA A 274 -3.18 -3.70 -21.13
N LEU A 275 -3.68 -3.13 -20.02
CA LEU A 275 -4.35 -1.82 -20.01
C LEU A 275 -3.45 -0.68 -20.50
N ILE A 276 -2.12 -0.85 -20.48
CA ILE A 276 -1.17 0.14 -21.03
C ILE A 276 -1.43 0.40 -22.52
N ALA A 277 -1.98 -0.57 -23.27
CA ALA A 277 -2.36 -0.39 -24.67
C ALA A 277 -3.42 0.72 -24.87
N LEU A 278 -4.09 1.16 -23.80
CA LEU A 278 -5.07 2.25 -23.84
C LEU A 278 -4.42 3.65 -23.79
N LEU A 279 -3.10 3.76 -23.62
CA LEU A 279 -2.39 5.04 -23.59
C LEU A 279 -2.55 5.78 -24.94
N ARG A 280 -2.80 7.09 -24.89
CA ARG A 280 -3.02 7.95 -26.06
C ARG A 280 -1.79 8.79 -26.35
N ASP A 281 -1.65 9.24 -27.59
CA ASP A 281 -0.57 10.13 -28.01
C ASP A 281 -0.53 11.41 -27.15
N GLY A 282 0.61 11.63 -26.48
CA GLY A 282 0.83 12.79 -25.61
C GLY A 282 0.38 12.63 -24.16
N GLU A 283 -0.17 11.47 -23.76
CA GLU A 283 -0.46 11.16 -22.36
C GLU A 283 0.68 10.36 -21.72
N THR A 284 0.91 10.58 -20.42
CA THR A 284 1.86 9.80 -19.63
C THR A 284 1.19 8.59 -18.99
N LEU A 285 1.97 7.57 -18.60
CA LEU A 285 1.44 6.41 -17.87
C LEU A 285 0.74 6.83 -16.56
N GLU A 286 1.28 7.86 -15.89
CA GLU A 286 0.70 8.43 -14.68
C GLU A 286 -0.70 9.02 -14.91
N ASP A 287 -0.95 9.60 -16.10
CA ASP A 287 -2.27 10.12 -16.47
C ASP A 287 -3.29 9.00 -16.66
N LEU A 288 -2.86 7.86 -17.20
CA LEU A 288 -3.69 6.67 -17.33
C LEU A 288 -3.97 6.03 -15.97
N MET A 289 -2.99 6.00 -15.06
CA MET A 289 -3.13 5.51 -13.69
C MET A 289 -4.11 6.35 -12.87
N LYS A 290 -4.31 7.63 -13.17
CA LYS A 290 -5.27 8.51 -12.45
C LYS A 290 -6.74 8.17 -12.71
N LEU A 291 -7.04 7.41 -13.76
CA LEU A 291 -8.41 7.11 -14.15
C LEU A 291 -9.09 6.16 -13.16
N SER A 292 -10.38 6.38 -12.92
CA SER A 292 -11.20 5.43 -12.18
C SER A 292 -11.43 4.15 -13.01
N PRO A 293 -11.78 3.02 -12.38
CA PRO A 293 -12.13 1.80 -13.12
C PRO A 293 -13.25 2.02 -14.15
N GLU A 294 -14.23 2.87 -13.84
CA GLU A 294 -15.29 3.24 -14.80
C GLU A 294 -14.76 3.98 -16.02
N GLU A 295 -13.81 4.91 -15.81
CA GLU A 295 -13.17 5.68 -16.89
C GLU A 295 -12.26 4.79 -17.74
N LEU A 296 -11.53 3.87 -17.11
CA LEU A 296 -10.72 2.85 -17.80
C LEU A 296 -11.60 1.93 -18.66
N LEU A 297 -12.74 1.46 -18.15
CA LEU A 297 -13.69 0.66 -18.93
C LEU A 297 -14.26 1.45 -20.11
N LEU A 298 -14.62 2.72 -19.92
CA LEU A 298 -15.11 3.56 -21.00
C LEU A 298 -14.03 3.77 -22.07
N ARG A 299 -12.78 3.91 -21.65
CA ARG A 299 -11.63 4.05 -22.55
C ARG A 299 -11.34 2.76 -23.30
N TRP A 300 -11.42 1.61 -22.63
CA TRP A 300 -11.31 0.28 -23.23
C TRP A 300 -12.40 0.01 -24.26
N ALA A 301 -13.66 0.29 -23.93
CA ALA A 301 -14.78 0.10 -24.85
C ALA A 301 -14.58 0.98 -26.10
N ASN A 302 -14.18 2.24 -25.92
CA ASN A 302 -13.90 3.14 -27.03
C ASN A 302 -12.69 2.71 -27.88
N TYR A 303 -11.65 2.17 -27.28
CA TYR A 303 -10.50 1.63 -28.02
C TYR A 303 -10.93 0.57 -29.04
N HIS A 304 -11.76 -0.39 -28.61
CA HIS A 304 -12.29 -1.43 -29.50
C HIS A 304 -13.32 -0.91 -30.50
N LEU A 305 -14.20 0.01 -30.10
CA LEU A 305 -15.15 0.65 -31.01
C LEU A 305 -14.46 1.44 -32.12
N GLU A 306 -13.37 2.14 -31.80
CA GLU A 306 -12.56 2.88 -32.77
C GLU A 306 -11.91 1.94 -33.79
N GLN A 307 -11.41 0.78 -33.35
CA GLN A 307 -10.87 -0.25 -34.25
C GLN A 307 -11.95 -0.88 -35.15
N ALA A 308 -13.19 -0.96 -34.66
CA ALA A 308 -14.34 -1.37 -35.45
C ALA A 308 -14.87 -0.28 -36.41
N GLY A 309 -14.28 0.93 -36.41
CA GLY A 309 -14.76 2.06 -37.21
C GLY A 309 -16.08 2.67 -36.70
N CYS A 310 -16.40 2.48 -35.42
CA CYS A 310 -17.61 2.99 -34.78
C CYS A 310 -17.36 4.32 -34.05
N ASN A 311 -18.45 5.07 -33.80
CA ASN A 311 -18.39 6.30 -33.01
C ASN A 311 -18.11 6.00 -31.53
N LYS A 312 -17.40 6.92 -30.86
CA LYS A 312 -17.11 6.84 -29.42
C LYS A 312 -18.38 7.03 -28.58
N ILE A 313 -18.45 6.34 -27.46
CA ILE A 313 -19.46 6.48 -26.40
C ILE A 313 -18.88 7.28 -25.23
N ASN A 314 -19.73 8.03 -24.53
CA ASN A 314 -19.35 8.85 -23.38
C ASN A 314 -19.92 8.31 -22.05
N ASN A 315 -20.85 7.36 -22.11
CA ASN A 315 -21.48 6.75 -20.94
C ASN A 315 -22.06 5.37 -21.28
N PHE A 316 -22.28 4.55 -20.25
CA PHE A 316 -22.96 3.26 -20.36
C PHE A 316 -24.47 3.37 -20.07
N SER A 317 -25.10 4.48 -20.47
CA SER A 317 -26.54 4.71 -20.29
C SER A 317 -27.24 5.12 -21.58
N SER A 318 -27.19 6.39 -21.99
CA SER A 318 -27.83 6.87 -23.22
C SER A 318 -27.18 6.33 -24.48
N ASP A 319 -25.86 6.17 -24.48
CA ASP A 319 -25.09 5.94 -25.71
C ASP A 319 -25.10 4.46 -26.15
N ILE A 320 -25.61 3.57 -25.29
CA ILE A 320 -25.66 2.12 -25.51
C ILE A 320 -27.08 1.59 -25.74
N LYS A 321 -28.11 2.45 -25.66
CA LYS A 321 -29.54 2.04 -25.68
C LYS A 321 -29.94 1.26 -26.91
N ASP A 322 -29.34 1.61 -28.04
CA ASP A 322 -29.66 1.00 -29.33
C ASP A 322 -28.90 -0.32 -29.57
N SER A 323 -28.09 -0.77 -28.60
CA SER A 323 -27.28 -1.99 -28.63
C SER A 323 -26.24 -2.10 -29.75
N LYS A 324 -26.08 -1.07 -30.60
CA LYS A 324 -25.13 -1.11 -31.72
C LYS A 324 -23.69 -1.07 -31.23
N ALA A 325 -23.40 -0.24 -30.23
CA ALA A 325 -22.08 -0.20 -29.61
C ALA A 325 -21.70 -1.57 -29.02
N TYR A 326 -22.63 -2.22 -28.30
CA TYR A 326 -22.37 -3.54 -27.72
C TYR A 326 -22.17 -4.63 -28.77
N TYR A 327 -22.92 -4.63 -29.87
CA TYR A 327 -22.70 -5.59 -30.96
C TYR A 327 -21.29 -5.51 -31.53
N ASN A 328 -20.84 -4.30 -31.87
CA ASN A 328 -19.50 -4.10 -32.43
C ASN A 328 -18.41 -4.41 -31.40
N LEU A 329 -18.65 -4.08 -30.13
CA LEU A 329 -17.72 -4.41 -29.05
C LEU A 329 -17.58 -5.93 -28.87
N LEU A 330 -18.69 -6.67 -28.84
CA LEU A 330 -18.68 -8.15 -28.72
C LEU A 330 -17.91 -8.81 -29.86
N ASP A 331 -18.11 -8.35 -31.10
CA ASP A 331 -17.40 -8.87 -32.26
C ASP A 331 -15.88 -8.62 -32.20
N GLN A 332 -15.46 -7.46 -31.67
CA GLN A 332 -14.04 -7.16 -31.52
C GLN A 332 -13.35 -7.98 -30.44
N VAL A 333 -14.00 -8.16 -29.29
CA VAL A 333 -13.40 -8.83 -28.13
C VAL A 333 -13.51 -10.36 -28.17
N ALA A 334 -14.39 -10.89 -29.02
CA ALA A 334 -14.57 -12.34 -29.15
C ALA A 334 -13.28 -13.02 -29.66
N PRO A 335 -12.91 -14.20 -29.11
CA PRO A 335 -11.72 -14.93 -29.57
C PRO A 335 -11.77 -15.27 -31.05
N LYS A 336 -10.76 -14.82 -31.82
CA LYS A 336 -10.65 -15.04 -33.27
C LYS A 336 -9.91 -16.34 -33.63
N GLY A 337 -9.39 -17.08 -32.65
CA GLY A 337 -8.67 -18.34 -32.85
C GLY A 337 -7.17 -18.18 -33.21
N GLU A 338 -6.60 -17.00 -32.99
CA GLU A 338 -5.18 -16.69 -33.25
C GLU A 338 -4.27 -16.95 -32.03
N GLU A 339 -4.84 -17.27 -30.86
CA GLU A 339 -4.13 -17.50 -29.59
C GLU A 339 -4.11 -19.00 -29.24
N ASP A 340 -2.96 -19.50 -28.76
CA ASP A 340 -2.73 -20.93 -28.49
C ASP A 340 -3.76 -21.50 -27.50
N GLY A 341 -4.61 -22.43 -27.98
CA GLY A 341 -5.51 -23.23 -27.15
C GLY A 341 -6.94 -22.71 -26.96
N ILE A 342 -7.33 -21.56 -27.54
CA ILE A 342 -8.69 -21.02 -27.43
C ILE A 342 -9.45 -21.17 -28.77
N PRO A 343 -10.57 -21.92 -28.82
CA PRO A 343 -11.35 -22.06 -30.05
C PRO A 343 -12.02 -20.73 -30.45
N PRO A 344 -12.15 -20.43 -31.76
CA PRO A 344 -12.78 -19.21 -32.22
C PRO A 344 -14.28 -19.19 -31.88
N ILE A 345 -14.78 -18.05 -31.39
CA ILE A 345 -16.20 -17.82 -31.11
C ILE A 345 -16.70 -16.73 -32.05
N LEU A 346 -17.38 -17.13 -33.13
CA LEU A 346 -17.90 -16.20 -34.13
C LEU A 346 -19.20 -15.54 -33.65
N ILE A 347 -19.24 -14.21 -33.61
CA ILE A 347 -20.43 -13.43 -33.26
C ILE A 347 -21.33 -13.25 -34.49
N ASP A 348 -22.63 -13.54 -34.37
CA ASP A 348 -23.58 -13.25 -35.45
C ASP A 348 -24.00 -11.78 -35.43
N MET A 349 -23.52 -11.04 -36.43
CA MET A 349 -23.82 -9.62 -36.62
C MET A 349 -25.14 -9.37 -37.37
N SER A 350 -25.88 -10.40 -37.78
CA SER A 350 -27.15 -10.24 -38.51
C SER A 350 -28.18 -9.41 -37.75
N GLY A 351 -28.24 -9.61 -36.42
CA GLY A 351 -29.17 -8.93 -35.51
C GLY A 351 -28.97 -7.42 -35.38
N ILE A 352 -27.79 -6.87 -35.75
CA ILE A 352 -27.56 -5.42 -35.71
C ILE A 352 -28.52 -4.64 -36.64
N ARG A 353 -29.09 -5.30 -37.67
CA ARG A 353 -30.03 -4.72 -38.64
C ARG A 353 -31.47 -4.69 -38.16
N GLU A 354 -31.77 -5.26 -36.99
CA GLU A 354 -33.10 -5.24 -36.41
C GLU A 354 -33.58 -3.81 -36.16
N LYS A 355 -34.83 -3.50 -36.51
CA LYS A 355 -35.36 -2.12 -36.40
C LYS A 355 -35.80 -1.76 -34.99
N GLU A 356 -36.27 -2.75 -34.23
CA GLU A 356 -36.71 -2.56 -32.85
C GLU A 356 -35.53 -2.73 -31.89
N ASP A 357 -35.25 -1.71 -31.09
CA ASP A 357 -34.10 -1.70 -30.17
C ASP A 357 -34.18 -2.83 -29.13
N LEU A 358 -35.39 -3.20 -28.68
CA LEU A 358 -35.58 -4.30 -27.72
C LEU A 358 -35.22 -5.67 -28.30
N LYS A 359 -35.63 -5.95 -29.55
CA LYS A 359 -35.26 -7.17 -30.25
C LYS A 359 -33.76 -7.20 -30.55
N ARG A 360 -33.20 -6.05 -30.97
CA ARG A 360 -31.76 -5.90 -31.19
C ARG A 360 -30.96 -6.19 -29.91
N ALA A 361 -31.40 -5.66 -28.77
CA ALA A 361 -30.78 -5.91 -27.48
C ALA A 361 -30.84 -7.38 -27.07
N GLU A 362 -31.94 -8.08 -27.34
CA GLU A 362 -32.04 -9.52 -27.05
C GLU A 362 -31.10 -10.34 -27.93
N CYS A 363 -31.08 -10.09 -29.24
CA CYS A 363 -30.14 -10.77 -30.15
C CYS A 363 -28.68 -10.50 -29.76
N MET A 364 -28.35 -9.30 -29.25
CA MET A 364 -27.02 -8.97 -28.73
C MET A 364 -26.70 -9.84 -27.50
N LEU A 365 -27.64 -9.97 -26.57
CA LEU A 365 -27.48 -10.78 -25.36
C LEU A 365 -27.37 -12.27 -25.64
N GLU A 366 -28.00 -12.78 -26.70
CA GLU A 366 -27.77 -14.14 -27.18
C GLU A 366 -26.31 -14.34 -27.62
N GLN A 367 -25.69 -13.35 -28.28
CA GLN A 367 -24.28 -13.42 -28.62
C GLN A 367 -23.38 -13.30 -27.38
N ALA A 368 -23.75 -12.45 -26.41
CA ALA A 368 -23.05 -12.37 -25.13
C ALA A 368 -23.11 -13.70 -24.34
N ASP A 369 -24.20 -14.46 -24.45
CA ASP A 369 -24.35 -15.77 -23.80
C ASP A 369 -23.39 -16.81 -24.38
N ARG A 370 -23.07 -16.73 -25.68
CA ARG A 370 -22.08 -17.59 -26.32
C ARG A 370 -20.66 -17.36 -25.79
N LEU A 371 -20.37 -16.12 -25.36
CA LEU A 371 -19.17 -15.77 -24.62
C LEU A 371 -19.30 -16.06 -23.11
N GLY A 372 -20.47 -16.48 -22.63
CA GLY A 372 -20.80 -16.65 -21.22
C GLY A 372 -20.71 -15.35 -20.42
N CYS A 373 -21.08 -14.23 -21.04
CA CYS A 373 -21.03 -12.86 -20.50
C CYS A 373 -22.41 -12.20 -20.34
N ARG A 374 -23.52 -12.90 -20.60
CA ARG A 374 -24.91 -12.37 -20.55
C ARG A 374 -25.36 -11.79 -19.19
N GLN A 375 -24.58 -11.99 -18.12
CA GLN A 375 -24.97 -11.63 -16.76
C GLN A 375 -25.28 -10.12 -16.58
N PHE A 376 -26.01 -9.79 -15.50
CA PHE A 376 -26.38 -8.45 -15.04
C PHE A 376 -27.45 -7.67 -15.82
N VAL A 377 -27.60 -7.86 -17.13
CA VAL A 377 -28.52 -7.04 -17.96
C VAL A 377 -29.57 -7.87 -18.69
N THR A 378 -30.79 -7.33 -18.79
CA THR A 378 -31.80 -7.79 -19.74
C THR A 378 -31.90 -6.84 -20.94
N ALA A 379 -32.56 -7.26 -22.02
CA ALA A 379 -32.79 -6.41 -23.19
C ALA A 379 -33.47 -5.09 -22.81
N THR A 380 -34.41 -5.14 -21.86
CA THR A 380 -35.12 -3.97 -21.33
C THR A 380 -34.17 -3.02 -20.59
N ASP A 381 -33.20 -3.53 -19.83
CA ASP A 381 -32.25 -2.71 -19.05
C ASP A 381 -31.29 -1.93 -19.94
N ILE A 382 -30.91 -2.53 -21.08
CA ILE A 382 -30.07 -1.90 -22.09
C ILE A 382 -30.83 -0.76 -22.75
N VAL A 383 -32.03 -1.01 -23.26
CA VAL A 383 -32.85 0.01 -23.94
C VAL A 383 -33.24 1.15 -22.99
N ARG A 384 -33.50 0.85 -21.72
CA ARG A 384 -33.73 1.87 -20.68
C ARG A 384 -32.47 2.65 -20.33
N GLY A 385 -31.29 2.07 -20.56
CA GLY A 385 -29.99 2.66 -20.26
C GLY A 385 -29.69 2.68 -18.77
N ASN A 386 -29.94 1.57 -18.06
CA ASN A 386 -29.62 1.47 -16.63
C ASN A 386 -28.09 1.52 -16.42
N PRO A 387 -27.53 2.60 -15.85
CA PRO A 387 -26.09 2.79 -15.81
C PRO A 387 -25.35 1.74 -14.95
N LYS A 388 -25.97 1.26 -13.86
CA LYS A 388 -25.30 0.31 -12.95
C LYS A 388 -25.18 -1.07 -13.58
N LEU A 389 -26.28 -1.58 -14.14
CA LEU A 389 -26.32 -2.91 -14.73
C LEU A 389 -25.46 -2.99 -16.00
N ASN A 390 -25.52 -1.95 -16.85
CA ASN A 390 -24.68 -1.86 -18.04
C ASN A 390 -23.19 -1.79 -17.70
N LEU A 391 -22.82 -1.02 -16.67
CA LEU A 391 -21.44 -0.96 -16.19
C LEU A 391 -20.98 -2.32 -15.64
N ALA A 392 -21.83 -3.05 -14.91
CA ALA A 392 -21.51 -4.39 -14.41
C ALA A 392 -21.33 -5.41 -15.56
N TYR A 393 -22.20 -5.35 -16.57
CA TYR A 393 -22.10 -6.16 -17.79
C TYR A 393 -20.78 -5.92 -18.52
N ILE A 394 -20.40 -4.65 -18.73
CA ILE A 394 -19.16 -4.30 -19.41
C ILE A 394 -17.92 -4.71 -18.60
N ALA A 395 -17.95 -4.54 -17.29
CA ALA A 395 -16.86 -5.01 -16.42
C ALA A 395 -16.70 -6.53 -16.47
N ASN A 396 -17.80 -7.28 -16.45
CA ASN A 396 -17.78 -8.73 -16.59
C ASN A 396 -17.24 -9.16 -17.97
N LEU A 397 -17.60 -8.43 -19.03
CA LEU A 397 -17.06 -8.67 -20.37
C LEU A 397 -15.55 -8.42 -20.43
N PHE A 398 -15.07 -7.30 -19.87
CA PHE A 398 -13.65 -6.98 -19.79
C PHE A 398 -12.86 -8.04 -19.02
N ASN A 399 -13.33 -8.43 -17.82
CA ASN A 399 -12.61 -9.41 -16.98
C ASN A 399 -12.46 -10.77 -17.66
N LYS A 400 -13.39 -11.13 -18.56
CA LYS A 400 -13.33 -12.40 -19.29
C LYS A 400 -12.59 -12.31 -20.62
N TYR A 401 -12.73 -11.18 -21.32
CA TYR A 401 -12.13 -10.94 -22.62
C TYR A 401 -11.59 -9.50 -22.72
N PRO A 402 -10.41 -9.21 -22.14
CA PRO A 402 -9.80 -7.88 -22.28
C PRO A 402 -9.42 -7.55 -23.73
N ALA A 403 -8.99 -8.56 -24.50
CA ALA A 403 -8.57 -8.44 -25.90
C ALA A 403 -7.52 -7.33 -26.15
N LEU A 404 -6.60 -7.13 -25.19
CA LEU A 404 -5.49 -6.19 -25.29
C LEU A 404 -4.17 -6.96 -25.38
N LYS A 405 -3.27 -6.54 -26.27
CA LYS A 405 -1.90 -7.08 -26.36
C LYS A 405 -0.94 -6.11 -25.69
N LYS A 406 0.02 -6.65 -24.92
CA LYS A 406 1.09 -5.86 -24.31
C LYS A 406 1.93 -5.22 -25.43
N PRO A 407 2.16 -3.90 -25.42
CA PRO A 407 3.04 -3.27 -26.41
C PRO A 407 4.50 -3.70 -26.18
N GLU A 408 5.15 -4.24 -27.22
CA GLU A 408 6.52 -4.79 -27.14
C GLU A 408 7.64 -3.73 -27.13
N ASN A 409 7.33 -2.48 -27.52
CA ASN A 409 8.33 -1.43 -27.80
C ASN A 409 7.99 -0.07 -27.18
N GLN A 410 7.96 0.02 -25.86
CA GLN A 410 8.07 1.31 -25.18
C GLN A 410 9.10 1.18 -24.05
N ASP A 411 10.03 2.14 -23.97
CA ASP A 411 10.95 2.35 -22.84
C ASP A 411 10.15 2.76 -21.58
N ILE A 412 9.18 1.93 -21.19
CA ILE A 412 8.40 2.12 -19.97
C ILE A 412 9.26 1.60 -18.83
N ASP A 413 9.58 2.50 -17.90
CA ASP A 413 10.24 2.14 -16.66
C ASP A 413 9.28 1.30 -15.80
N TRP A 414 9.34 -0.02 -15.95
CA TRP A 414 8.54 -0.98 -15.19
C TRP A 414 8.75 -0.87 -13.67
N SER A 415 9.84 -0.24 -13.21
CA SER A 415 10.08 0.01 -11.78
C SER A 415 9.21 1.12 -11.19
N SER A 416 8.55 1.93 -12.04
CA SER A 416 7.62 3.00 -11.63
C SER A 416 6.18 2.52 -11.40
N ILE A 417 5.84 1.30 -11.82
CA ILE A 417 4.52 0.69 -11.63
C ILE A 417 4.51 -0.12 -10.33
N GLU A 418 4.76 0.55 -9.20
CA GLU A 418 4.52 -0.06 -7.90
C GLU A 418 3.01 -0.12 -7.65
N GLY A 419 2.46 -1.32 -7.47
CA GLY A 419 1.07 -1.49 -7.06
C GLY A 419 0.81 -0.94 -5.66
N GLU A 420 -0.45 -0.58 -5.37
CA GLU A 420 -0.87 -0.01 -4.08
C GLU A 420 -0.28 -0.79 -2.90
N THR A 421 0.47 -0.09 -2.04
CA THR A 421 1.06 -0.71 -0.86
C THR A 421 -0.04 -1.16 0.11
N ARG A 422 0.29 -2.10 0.99
CA ARG A 422 -0.67 -2.59 1.99
C ARG A 422 -1.19 -1.47 2.90
N GLU A 423 -0.33 -0.52 3.24
CA GLU A 423 -0.69 0.62 4.09
C GLU A 423 -1.62 1.57 3.36
N GLU A 424 -1.30 1.89 2.10
CA GLU A 424 -2.18 2.69 1.22
C GLU A 424 -3.57 2.08 1.12
N ARG A 425 -3.66 0.78 0.83
CA ARG A 425 -4.95 0.07 0.76
C ARG A 425 -5.72 0.11 2.07
N THR A 426 -5.02 0.01 3.19
CA THR A 426 -5.64 0.04 4.53
C THR A 426 -6.24 1.43 4.79
N PHE A 427 -5.49 2.50 4.50
CA PHE A 427 -5.99 3.87 4.64
C PHE A 427 -7.12 4.17 3.67
N ARG A 428 -7.01 3.76 2.40
CA ARG A 428 -8.05 3.93 1.39
C ARG A 428 -9.35 3.24 1.82
N ASN A 429 -9.28 1.97 2.22
CA ASN A 429 -10.46 1.23 2.67
C ASN A 429 -11.07 1.82 3.94
N TRP A 430 -10.24 2.25 4.89
CA TRP A 430 -10.68 2.94 6.10
C TRP A 430 -11.43 4.25 5.77
N MET A 431 -10.86 5.11 4.94
CA MET A 431 -11.53 6.37 4.58
C MET A 431 -12.82 6.12 3.80
N ASN A 432 -12.81 5.20 2.84
CA ASN A 432 -14.00 4.84 2.08
C ASN A 432 -15.11 4.24 2.97
N SER A 433 -14.77 3.48 4.02
CA SER A 433 -15.76 2.93 4.94
C SER A 433 -16.41 4.00 5.83
N LEU A 434 -15.73 5.13 6.05
CA LEU A 434 -16.30 6.32 6.72
C LEU A 434 -17.27 7.13 5.83
N GLY A 435 -17.41 6.77 4.55
CA GLY A 435 -18.34 7.38 3.61
C GLY A 435 -17.87 8.73 3.06
N VAL A 436 -16.57 8.90 2.84
CA VAL A 436 -16.01 10.10 2.21
C VAL A 436 -16.48 10.27 0.76
N ASN A 437 -16.57 11.52 0.30
CA ASN A 437 -16.98 11.88 -1.05
C ASN A 437 -16.05 12.96 -1.65
N PRO A 438 -15.39 12.75 -2.80
CA PRO A 438 -15.46 11.59 -3.68
C PRO A 438 -14.88 10.30 -3.07
N ARG A 439 -15.28 9.14 -3.63
CA ARG A 439 -14.69 7.84 -3.27
C ARG A 439 -13.23 7.84 -3.69
N ILE A 440 -12.37 7.34 -2.80
CA ILE A 440 -10.93 7.26 -3.05
C ILE A 440 -10.63 5.99 -3.83
N ASN A 441 -10.09 6.16 -5.03
CA ASN A 441 -9.54 5.11 -5.87
C ASN A 441 -8.01 5.15 -5.80
N HIS A 442 -7.42 6.35 -5.93
CA HIS A 442 -5.98 6.58 -5.96
C HIS A 442 -5.57 7.51 -4.82
N LEU A 443 -4.92 6.95 -3.81
CA LEU A 443 -4.72 7.62 -2.52
C LEU A 443 -4.12 9.03 -2.64
N TYR A 444 -3.05 9.20 -3.39
CA TYR A 444 -2.31 10.48 -3.44
C TYR A 444 -2.98 11.51 -4.35
N VAL A 445 -3.60 11.06 -5.43
CA VAL A 445 -4.27 11.92 -6.41
C VAL A 445 -5.58 12.46 -5.85
N ASP A 446 -6.37 11.58 -5.23
CA ASP A 446 -7.69 11.93 -4.72
C ASP A 446 -7.62 12.77 -3.43
N LEU A 447 -6.48 12.79 -2.76
CA LEU A 447 -6.23 13.64 -1.58
C LEU A 447 -5.56 14.98 -1.93
N ALA A 448 -5.15 15.20 -3.18
CA ALA A 448 -4.35 16.35 -3.61
C ALA A 448 -5.08 17.71 -3.56
N ASP A 449 -6.39 17.73 -3.35
CA ASP A 449 -7.19 18.94 -3.12
C ASP A 449 -7.68 19.10 -1.67
N ALA A 450 -7.28 18.16 -0.80
CA ALA A 450 -7.62 18.06 0.62
C ALA A 450 -9.12 17.98 0.98
N LEU A 451 -10.05 17.84 0.02
CA LEU A 451 -11.49 17.80 0.32
C LEU A 451 -11.89 16.61 1.19
N VAL A 452 -11.29 15.46 0.93
CA VAL A 452 -11.46 14.26 1.74
C VAL A 452 -10.82 14.44 3.12
N ILE A 453 -9.64 15.07 3.20
CA ILE A 453 -8.94 15.35 4.46
C ILE A 453 -9.81 16.21 5.38
N PHE A 454 -10.49 17.23 4.83
CA PHE A 454 -11.43 18.05 5.60
C PHE A 454 -12.60 17.24 6.16
N GLN A 455 -13.19 16.33 5.38
CA GLN A 455 -14.24 15.44 5.88
C GLN A 455 -13.71 14.56 7.03
N LEU A 456 -12.47 14.06 6.93
CA LEU A 456 -11.85 13.30 8.02
C LEU A 456 -11.61 14.14 9.27
N TYR A 457 -11.23 15.42 9.12
CA TYR A 457 -11.12 16.35 10.25
C TYR A 457 -12.45 16.48 11.00
N GLU A 458 -13.57 16.59 10.30
CA GLU A 458 -14.89 16.62 10.95
C GLU A 458 -15.19 15.31 11.69
N LYS A 459 -14.83 14.15 11.12
CA LYS A 459 -14.99 12.84 11.76
C LYS A 459 -14.18 12.72 13.06
N ILE A 460 -13.04 13.42 13.16
CA ILE A 460 -12.23 13.48 14.38
C ILE A 460 -12.50 14.71 15.26
N LYS A 461 -13.67 15.35 15.08
CA LYS A 461 -14.14 16.50 15.87
C LYS A 461 -13.24 17.74 15.76
N VAL A 462 -12.52 17.91 14.65
CA VAL A 462 -11.76 19.12 14.33
C VAL A 462 -12.62 19.99 13.40
N PRO A 463 -13.02 21.20 13.83
CA PRO A 463 -13.92 22.05 13.05
C PRO A 463 -13.23 22.57 11.78
N VAL A 464 -13.92 22.45 10.64
CA VAL A 464 -13.47 22.97 9.33
C VAL A 464 -14.34 24.15 8.92
N ASP A 465 -13.71 25.27 8.55
CA ASP A 465 -14.39 26.42 7.94
C ASP A 465 -14.54 26.19 6.44
N TRP A 466 -15.67 25.61 6.03
CA TRP A 466 -15.99 25.35 4.63
C TRP A 466 -16.12 26.62 3.77
N GLY A 467 -16.22 27.80 4.38
CA GLY A 467 -16.19 29.08 3.67
C GLY A 467 -14.81 29.41 3.07
N ARG A 468 -13.74 28.80 3.62
CA ARG A 468 -12.36 28.93 3.12
C ARG A 468 -11.95 27.86 2.11
N VAL A 469 -12.80 26.84 1.91
CA VAL A 469 -12.47 25.67 1.10
C VAL A 469 -12.86 25.87 -0.35
N ASN A 470 -11.91 25.75 -1.27
CA ASN A 470 -12.12 25.78 -2.71
C ASN A 470 -12.69 24.46 -3.21
N LYS A 471 -13.86 24.49 -3.88
CA LYS A 471 -14.55 23.29 -4.40
C LYS A 471 -14.42 23.16 -5.94
N PRO A 472 -14.42 21.94 -6.49
CA PRO A 472 -14.46 21.72 -7.93
C PRO A 472 -15.80 22.22 -8.54
N PRO A 473 -15.85 22.47 -9.86
CA PRO A 473 -14.79 22.27 -10.85
C PRO A 473 -13.68 23.33 -10.76
N TYR A 474 -12.43 22.89 -10.85
CA TYR A 474 -11.27 23.77 -10.87
C TYR A 474 -10.98 24.26 -12.30
N SER A 475 -10.65 25.53 -12.47
CA SER A 475 -10.27 26.09 -13.77
C SER A 475 -8.92 25.55 -14.24
N LYS A 476 -8.74 25.35 -15.55
CA LYS A 476 -7.46 24.94 -16.14
C LYS A 476 -6.32 25.91 -15.78
N LEU A 477 -6.62 27.20 -15.73
CA LEU A 477 -5.71 28.25 -15.25
C LEU A 477 -5.99 28.53 -13.77
N GLY A 478 -5.02 28.34 -12.89
CA GLY A 478 -5.14 28.65 -11.45
C GLY A 478 -5.82 27.58 -10.57
N GLY A 479 -6.34 26.48 -11.15
CA GLY A 479 -6.94 25.38 -10.40
C GLY A 479 -5.97 24.72 -9.41
N ASN A 480 -4.70 24.56 -9.79
CA ASN A 480 -3.70 23.99 -8.88
C ASN A 480 -3.41 24.88 -7.67
N MET A 481 -3.49 26.21 -7.84
CA MET A 481 -3.29 27.17 -6.76
C MET A 481 -4.42 27.05 -5.71
N LYS A 482 -5.66 26.87 -6.15
CA LYS A 482 -6.82 26.62 -5.27
C LYS A 482 -6.72 25.30 -4.50
N LYS A 483 -6.22 24.24 -5.15
CA LYS A 483 -5.95 22.96 -4.48
C LYS A 483 -4.85 23.11 -3.43
N LEU A 484 -3.78 23.82 -3.77
CA LEU A 484 -2.69 24.12 -2.84
C LEU A 484 -3.15 24.94 -1.63
N GLU A 485 -4.02 25.94 -1.82
CA GLU A 485 -4.66 26.69 -0.73
C GLU A 485 -5.42 25.76 0.23
N ASN A 486 -6.21 24.82 -0.30
CA ASN A 486 -6.88 23.82 0.51
C ASN A 486 -5.86 22.96 1.30
N CYS A 487 -4.83 22.44 0.64
CA CYS A 487 -3.80 21.63 1.30
C CYS A 487 -3.06 22.40 2.40
N ASN A 488 -2.75 23.68 2.17
CA ASN A 488 -2.16 24.54 3.19
C ASN A 488 -3.10 24.71 4.39
N TYR A 489 -4.39 24.91 4.14
CA TYR A 489 -5.39 25.00 5.20
C TYR A 489 -5.55 23.68 5.97
N ALA A 490 -5.52 22.53 5.29
CA ALA A 490 -5.55 21.23 5.95
C ALA A 490 -4.35 21.02 6.87
N VAL A 491 -3.14 21.39 6.43
CA VAL A 491 -1.93 21.34 7.27
C VAL A 491 -2.02 22.29 8.47
N ASP A 492 -2.58 23.49 8.28
CA ASP A 492 -2.82 24.45 9.35
C ASP A 492 -3.77 23.90 10.42
N LEU A 493 -4.91 23.33 10.01
CA LEU A 493 -5.85 22.65 10.92
C LEU A 493 -5.16 21.50 11.67
N GLY A 494 -4.38 20.69 10.98
CA GLY A 494 -3.60 19.62 11.58
C GLY A 494 -2.65 20.11 12.68
N LYS A 495 -1.86 21.15 12.40
CA LYS A 495 -0.89 21.72 13.36
C LYS A 495 -1.58 22.42 14.53
N ASN A 496 -2.53 23.31 14.22
CA ASN A 496 -3.04 24.28 15.17
C ASN A 496 -4.26 23.78 15.94
N GLN A 497 -5.17 23.05 15.30
CA GLN A 497 -6.39 22.55 15.92
C GLN A 497 -6.21 21.11 16.41
N ALA A 498 -5.80 20.19 15.53
CA ALA A 498 -5.66 18.77 15.86
C ALA A 498 -4.41 18.43 16.69
N LYS A 499 -3.46 19.38 16.78
CA LYS A 499 -2.14 19.24 17.44
C LYS A 499 -1.33 18.06 16.92
N PHE A 500 -1.41 17.81 15.62
CA PHE A 500 -0.64 16.80 14.93
C PHE A 500 0.83 17.22 14.80
N SER A 501 1.71 16.23 14.84
CA SER A 501 3.13 16.43 14.56
C SER A 501 3.33 16.44 13.04
N LEU A 502 3.18 17.62 12.44
CA LEU A 502 3.33 17.84 10.99
C LEU A 502 4.61 18.65 10.67
N VAL A 503 5.68 18.44 11.43
CA VAL A 503 6.97 19.10 11.21
C VAL A 503 7.54 18.66 9.85
N GLY A 504 7.85 19.62 8.98
CA GLY A 504 8.30 19.34 7.61
C GLY A 504 7.21 19.00 6.60
N ILE A 505 5.92 18.98 6.99
CA ILE A 505 4.79 18.83 6.06
C ILE A 505 4.23 20.21 5.73
N ALA A 506 4.20 20.54 4.44
CA ALA A 506 3.58 21.71 3.85
C ALA A 506 2.42 21.31 2.92
N GLY A 507 1.55 22.26 2.57
CA GLY A 507 0.45 21.98 1.64
C GLY A 507 0.93 21.57 0.24
N THR A 508 2.14 22.00 -0.16
CA THR A 508 2.79 21.56 -1.40
C THR A 508 3.05 20.06 -1.43
N ASP A 509 3.37 19.46 -0.28
CA ASP A 509 3.65 18.01 -0.20
C ASP A 509 2.38 17.19 -0.40
N LEU A 510 1.26 17.64 0.17
CA LEU A 510 -0.03 16.99 -0.04
C LEU A 510 -0.54 17.20 -1.48
N ASN A 511 -0.40 18.41 -2.02
CA ASN A 511 -0.87 18.75 -3.37
C ASN A 511 -0.05 18.06 -4.47
N SER A 512 1.26 17.87 -4.25
CA SER A 512 2.13 17.10 -5.16
C SER A 512 2.01 15.59 -4.98
N GLY A 513 1.23 15.12 -3.99
CA GLY A 513 1.03 13.70 -3.74
C GLY A 513 2.25 13.00 -3.14
N ASN A 514 3.03 13.65 -2.27
CA ASN A 514 4.17 13.00 -1.61
C ASN A 514 3.73 11.78 -0.77
N HIS A 515 4.20 10.59 -1.17
CA HIS A 515 3.72 9.32 -0.61
C HIS A 515 3.88 9.25 0.91
N LYS A 516 5.11 9.49 1.39
CA LYS A 516 5.49 9.36 2.80
C LYS A 516 4.77 10.36 3.69
N LEU A 517 4.70 11.62 3.26
CA LEU A 517 4.12 12.69 4.07
C LEU A 517 2.59 12.59 4.13
N THR A 518 1.96 12.16 3.04
CA THR A 518 0.52 11.88 3.01
C THR A 518 0.16 10.72 3.94
N LEU A 519 0.90 9.60 3.88
CA LEU A 519 0.69 8.45 4.77
C LEU A 519 0.88 8.83 6.25
N ALA A 520 1.87 9.68 6.56
CA ALA A 520 2.09 10.15 7.93
C ALA A 520 0.92 10.98 8.48
N LEU A 521 0.29 11.82 7.65
CA LEU A 521 -0.92 12.56 8.03
C LEU A 521 -2.11 11.62 8.22
N LEU A 522 -2.32 10.68 7.29
CA LEU A 522 -3.40 9.70 7.35
C LEU A 522 -3.31 8.80 8.58
N TRP A 523 -2.10 8.38 8.95
CA TRP A 523 -1.87 7.62 10.18
C TRP A 523 -2.29 8.41 11.42
N GLN A 524 -1.95 9.70 11.50
CA GLN A 524 -2.35 10.55 12.63
C GLN A 524 -3.87 10.76 12.68
N LEU A 525 -4.52 10.93 11.53
CA LEU A 525 -5.98 11.01 11.41
C LEU A 525 -6.64 9.73 11.90
N MET A 526 -6.18 8.56 11.42
CA MET A 526 -6.72 7.25 11.81
C MET A 526 -6.51 6.99 13.30
N ARG A 527 -5.30 7.26 13.83
CA ARG A 527 -5.01 7.11 15.25
C ARG A 527 -5.88 8.01 16.11
N ARG A 528 -6.05 9.29 15.74
CA ARG A 528 -6.92 10.22 16.46
C ARG A 528 -8.37 9.76 16.43
N TYR A 529 -8.86 9.30 15.29
CA TYR A 529 -10.20 8.74 15.16
C TYR A 529 -10.42 7.58 16.14
N THR A 530 -9.51 6.61 16.18
CA THR A 530 -9.60 5.47 17.12
C THR A 530 -9.61 5.93 18.57
N LEU A 531 -8.74 6.87 18.95
CA LEU A 531 -8.71 7.40 20.31
C LEU A 531 -10.01 8.13 20.67
N ASN A 532 -10.57 8.95 19.77
CA ASN A 532 -11.84 9.63 20.02
C ASN A 532 -12.98 8.64 20.25
N VAL A 533 -13.03 7.52 19.51
CA VAL A 533 -14.02 6.46 19.71
C VAL A 533 -13.87 5.83 21.11
N LEU A 534 -12.64 5.59 21.57
CA LEU A 534 -12.38 5.06 22.90
C LEU A 534 -12.68 6.07 24.02
N GLU A 535 -12.36 7.35 23.82
CA GLU A 535 -12.68 8.44 24.75
C GLU A 535 -14.20 8.59 24.92
N ASP A 536 -14.97 8.47 23.83
CA ASP A 536 -16.44 8.53 23.87
C ASP A 536 -17.05 7.35 24.65
N LEU A 537 -16.41 6.18 24.63
CA LEU A 537 -16.82 5.00 25.42
C LEU A 537 -16.38 5.08 26.88
N GLY A 538 -15.30 5.81 27.18
CA GLY A 538 -14.72 5.97 28.52
C GLY A 538 -15.19 7.22 29.27
N ASP A 539 -16.39 7.74 28.98
CA ASP A 539 -16.95 8.96 29.58
C ASP A 539 -16.01 10.19 29.50
N GLY A 540 -15.20 10.29 28.43
CA GLY A 540 -14.29 11.40 28.18
C GLY A 540 -12.91 11.29 28.86
N GLN A 541 -12.57 10.14 29.45
CA GLN A 541 -11.20 9.89 29.92
C GLN A 541 -10.24 9.75 28.74
N LYS A 542 -9.11 10.48 28.79
CA LYS A 542 -8.07 10.41 27.76
C LYS A 542 -7.41 9.04 27.76
N VAL A 543 -7.56 8.32 26.65
CA VAL A 543 -6.93 7.01 26.44
C VAL A 543 -5.58 7.19 25.74
N ASN A 544 -4.55 6.51 26.23
CA ASN A 544 -3.24 6.41 25.58
C ASN A 544 -2.84 4.94 25.39
N ASP A 545 -1.74 4.71 24.67
CA ASP A 545 -1.27 3.36 24.32
C ASP A 545 -1.02 2.49 25.57
N ASP A 546 -0.47 3.06 26.65
CA ASP A 546 -0.24 2.36 27.93
C ASP A 546 -1.54 1.94 28.61
N THR A 547 -2.59 2.76 28.52
CA THR A 547 -3.93 2.43 29.04
C THR A 547 -4.48 1.20 28.33
N ILE A 548 -4.30 1.11 27.01
CA ILE A 548 -4.77 -0.02 26.21
C ILE A 548 -4.00 -1.29 26.60
N ILE A 549 -2.67 -1.23 26.72
CA ILE A 549 -1.86 -2.39 27.12
C ILE A 549 -2.22 -2.87 28.53
N THR A 550 -2.43 -1.93 29.46
CA THR A 550 -2.88 -2.25 30.82
C THR A 550 -4.21 -2.99 30.79
N TRP A 551 -5.20 -2.48 30.05
CA TRP A 551 -6.50 -3.13 29.89
C TRP A 551 -6.37 -4.52 29.26
N VAL A 552 -5.56 -4.70 28.21
CA VAL A 552 -5.32 -6.00 27.57
C VAL A 552 -4.76 -7.01 28.59
N ASN A 553 -3.74 -6.61 29.35
CA ASN A 553 -3.10 -7.49 30.32
C ASN A 553 -4.00 -7.83 31.51
N GLU A 554 -4.85 -6.90 31.96
CA GLU A 554 -5.84 -7.17 33.01
C GLU A 554 -6.88 -8.20 32.56
N ASN A 555 -7.39 -8.09 31.33
CA ASN A 555 -8.35 -9.06 30.78
C ASN A 555 -7.71 -10.44 30.60
N LEU A 556 -6.50 -10.50 30.05
CA LEU A 556 -5.77 -11.76 29.87
C LEU A 556 -5.46 -12.43 31.22
N ALA A 557 -5.02 -11.65 32.22
CA ALA A 557 -4.74 -12.17 33.55
C ALA A 557 -5.99 -12.71 34.26
N GLN A 558 -7.13 -12.02 34.16
CA GLN A 558 -8.40 -12.48 34.72
C GLN A 558 -8.88 -13.80 34.09
N ALA A 559 -8.60 -14.00 32.79
CA ALA A 559 -8.90 -15.24 32.07
C ALA A 559 -7.85 -16.35 32.26
N GLY A 560 -6.78 -16.11 33.05
CA GLY A 560 -5.69 -17.06 33.26
C GLY A 560 -4.80 -17.28 32.03
N LYS A 561 -4.69 -16.27 31.15
CA LYS A 561 -3.91 -16.28 29.91
C LYS A 561 -2.60 -15.49 30.06
N GLY A 562 -1.67 -15.70 29.13
CA GLY A 562 -0.38 -14.99 29.10
C GLY A 562 -0.54 -13.50 28.76
N THR A 563 0.29 -12.64 29.34
CA THR A 563 0.28 -11.18 29.13
C THR A 563 1.31 -10.74 28.08
N ILE A 564 1.20 -9.50 27.60
CA ILE A 564 2.14 -8.88 26.64
C ILE A 564 2.89 -7.70 27.26
N SER A 565 4.12 -7.49 26.83
CA SER A 565 4.95 -6.36 27.26
C SER A 565 4.61 -5.03 26.55
N GLY A 566 3.96 -5.08 25.39
CA GLY A 566 3.52 -3.91 24.62
C GLY A 566 3.12 -4.28 23.19
N PHE A 567 2.74 -3.30 22.36
CA PHE A 567 2.33 -3.55 20.96
C PHE A 567 3.43 -4.10 20.05
N LYS A 568 4.69 -4.11 20.51
CA LYS A 568 5.86 -4.68 19.80
C LYS A 568 6.30 -6.05 20.34
N ASP A 569 5.50 -6.65 21.22
CA ASP A 569 5.82 -7.96 21.79
C ASP A 569 5.87 -9.04 20.70
N GLY A 570 6.97 -9.81 20.68
CA GLY A 570 7.19 -10.84 19.65
C GLY A 570 6.14 -11.95 19.65
N SER A 571 5.47 -12.20 20.80
CA SER A 571 4.39 -13.19 20.90
C SER A 571 3.17 -12.84 20.04
N ILE A 572 2.93 -11.56 19.76
CA ILE A 572 1.80 -11.10 18.92
C ILE A 572 1.89 -11.68 17.50
N SER A 573 3.10 -11.97 17.00
CA SER A 573 3.32 -12.58 15.68
C SER A 573 2.68 -13.98 15.53
N THR A 574 2.42 -14.67 16.64
CA THR A 574 1.72 -15.96 16.65
C THR A 574 0.19 -15.82 16.54
N SER A 575 -0.31 -14.59 16.69
CA SER A 575 -1.73 -14.24 16.90
C SER A 575 -2.35 -14.82 18.17
N MET A 576 -1.63 -15.60 18.98
CA MET A 576 -2.17 -16.24 20.19
C MET A 576 -2.62 -15.23 21.26
N PRO A 577 -1.84 -14.18 21.60
CA PRO A 577 -2.31 -13.18 22.58
C PRO A 577 -3.61 -12.49 22.16
N VAL A 578 -3.83 -12.35 20.85
CA VAL A 578 -5.02 -11.72 20.27
C VAL A 578 -6.21 -12.67 20.36
N LEU A 579 -5.99 -13.93 20.00
CA LEU A 579 -7.02 -14.97 20.10
C LEU A 579 -7.43 -15.19 21.57
N ASP A 580 -6.46 -15.23 22.47
CA ASP A 580 -6.70 -15.32 23.92
C ASP A 580 -7.46 -14.11 24.44
N LEU A 581 -7.19 -12.90 23.93
CA LEU A 581 -7.93 -11.70 24.29
C LEU A 581 -9.37 -11.75 23.78
N ILE A 582 -9.59 -12.19 22.54
CA ILE A 582 -10.95 -12.37 21.98
C ILE A 582 -11.74 -13.38 22.83
N ASP A 583 -11.10 -14.49 23.20
CA ASP A 583 -11.70 -15.51 24.08
C ASP A 583 -11.93 -14.99 25.50
N ALA A 584 -11.06 -14.12 26.04
CA ALA A 584 -11.29 -13.47 27.33
C ALA A 584 -12.51 -12.53 27.29
N ILE A 585 -12.70 -11.79 26.20
CA ILE A 585 -13.85 -10.88 25.99
C ILE A 585 -15.14 -11.68 25.78
N GLN A 586 -15.09 -12.75 24.98
CA GLN A 586 -16.22 -13.63 24.71
C GLN A 586 -15.82 -15.09 24.91
N PRO A 587 -15.94 -15.63 26.13
CA PRO A 587 -15.50 -16.99 26.48
C PRO A 587 -16.13 -18.07 25.61
N GLY A 588 -15.30 -18.96 25.06
CA GLY A 588 -15.72 -20.07 24.21
C GLY A 588 -15.99 -19.68 22.75
N SER A 589 -15.66 -18.46 22.35
CA SER A 589 -15.76 -18.01 20.95
C SER A 589 -14.65 -18.57 20.06
N ILE A 590 -13.48 -18.88 20.63
CA ILE A 590 -12.34 -19.42 19.91
C ILE A 590 -12.33 -20.94 19.94
N ARG A 591 -12.20 -21.54 18.75
CA ARG A 591 -12.03 -22.99 18.56
C ARG A 591 -10.56 -23.32 18.42
N TYR A 592 -9.89 -23.52 19.55
CA TYR A 592 -8.46 -23.83 19.60
C TYR A 592 -8.10 -25.14 18.89
N ASP A 593 -9.05 -26.07 18.71
CA ASP A 593 -8.87 -27.31 17.94
C ASP A 593 -8.60 -27.07 16.45
N LEU A 594 -8.94 -25.89 15.92
CA LEU A 594 -8.69 -25.50 14.53
C LEU A 594 -7.38 -24.72 14.36
N LEU A 595 -6.65 -24.50 15.45
CA LEU A 595 -5.46 -23.66 15.51
C LEU A 595 -4.27 -24.50 15.90
N LYS A 596 -3.12 -24.19 15.29
CA LYS A 596 -1.84 -24.68 15.79
C LYS A 596 -1.32 -23.67 16.81
N THR A 597 -0.76 -24.15 17.91
CA THR A 597 -0.32 -23.32 19.04
C THR A 597 1.18 -23.41 19.32
N GLU A 598 1.85 -24.45 18.81
CA GLU A 598 3.27 -24.74 19.02
C GLU A 598 3.96 -24.97 17.65
N ASP A 599 5.28 -24.75 17.58
CA ASP A 599 6.11 -24.96 16.38
C ASP A 599 5.51 -24.34 15.09
N LEU A 600 5.15 -23.06 15.19
CA LEU A 600 4.46 -22.33 14.13
C LEU A 600 5.40 -21.92 13.00
N SER A 601 5.18 -22.49 11.81
CA SER A 601 5.68 -21.97 10.55
C SER A 601 5.03 -20.63 10.20
N ASP A 602 5.62 -19.88 9.26
CA ASP A 602 5.08 -18.57 8.85
C ASP A 602 3.70 -18.68 8.19
N ASP A 603 3.41 -19.78 7.48
CA ASP A 603 2.08 -20.05 6.91
C ASP A 603 1.05 -20.35 8.00
N GLU A 604 1.45 -21.02 9.08
CA GLU A 604 0.58 -21.29 10.22
C GLU A 604 0.29 -20.02 11.03
N LYS A 605 1.29 -19.14 11.22
CA LYS A 605 1.07 -17.81 11.81
C LYS A 605 0.10 -16.98 10.96
N LEU A 606 0.24 -17.02 9.62
CA LEU A 606 -0.68 -16.34 8.71
C LEU A 606 -2.09 -16.92 8.79
N ASN A 607 -2.23 -18.24 8.87
CA ASN A 607 -3.53 -18.89 9.04
C ASN A 607 -4.18 -18.56 10.39
N ASN A 608 -3.40 -18.49 11.47
CA ASN A 608 -3.87 -18.03 12.78
C ASN A 608 -4.29 -16.55 12.73
N ALA A 609 -3.54 -15.70 12.04
CA ALA A 609 -3.88 -14.29 11.82
C ALA A 609 -5.18 -14.11 11.03
N LYS A 610 -5.37 -14.86 9.94
CA LYS A 610 -6.63 -14.89 9.15
C LYS A 610 -7.83 -15.23 10.05
N TYR A 611 -7.66 -16.24 10.90
CA TYR A 611 -8.67 -16.66 11.85
C TYR A 611 -8.94 -15.57 12.91
N ALA A 612 -7.89 -15.01 13.50
CA ALA A 612 -7.98 -13.97 14.54
C ALA A 612 -8.72 -12.72 14.05
N ILE A 613 -8.43 -12.23 12.84
CA ILE A 613 -9.15 -11.08 12.27
C ILE A 613 -10.62 -11.39 12.08
N SER A 614 -10.92 -12.55 11.51
CA SER A 614 -12.29 -12.93 11.23
C SER A 614 -13.07 -13.09 12.53
N MET A 615 -12.46 -13.66 13.57
CA MET A 615 -13.05 -13.71 14.91
C MET A 615 -13.22 -12.33 15.55
N ALA A 616 -12.24 -11.44 15.44
CA ALA A 616 -12.37 -10.06 15.92
C ALA A 616 -13.56 -9.35 15.27
N ARG A 617 -13.70 -9.47 13.94
CA ARG A 617 -14.85 -8.93 13.19
C ARG A 617 -16.17 -9.58 13.60
N LYS A 618 -16.18 -10.87 13.87
CA LYS A 618 -17.36 -11.62 14.32
C LYS A 618 -17.89 -11.12 15.66
N ILE A 619 -16.99 -10.80 16.61
CA ILE A 619 -17.37 -10.24 17.92
C ILE A 619 -17.68 -8.73 17.88
N GLY A 620 -17.61 -8.10 16.70
CA GLY A 620 -18.03 -6.71 16.49
C GLY A 620 -16.91 -5.70 16.22
N ALA A 621 -15.64 -6.13 16.16
CA ALA A 621 -14.53 -5.21 15.92
C ALA A 621 -14.48 -4.76 14.44
N VAL A 622 -14.55 -3.45 14.21
CA VAL A 622 -14.37 -2.85 12.89
C VAL A 622 -12.87 -2.76 12.58
N CYS A 623 -12.31 -3.88 12.12
CA CYS A 623 -10.90 -4.01 11.81
C CYS A 623 -10.67 -3.98 10.28
N THR A 624 -10.14 -2.85 9.77
CA THR A 624 -9.54 -2.73 8.42
C THR A 624 -8.17 -3.39 8.19
N PRO A 625 -7.43 -3.96 9.18
CA PRO A 625 -6.19 -4.65 8.88
C PRO A 625 -6.44 -5.86 7.97
N CYS A 626 -5.61 -6.03 6.95
CA CYS A 626 -5.54 -7.25 6.14
C CYS A 626 -5.04 -8.42 7.02
N PRO A 627 -5.44 -9.69 6.83
CA PRO A 627 -4.81 -10.86 7.49
C PRO A 627 -3.28 -10.82 7.51
N ARG A 628 -2.74 -10.20 6.46
CA ARG A 628 -1.32 -9.93 6.31
C ARG A 628 -0.75 -8.81 7.23
N THR A 629 -1.48 -8.20 8.16
CA THR A 629 -0.96 -7.19 9.12
C THR A 629 -0.49 -7.80 10.43
N TRP A 630 -1.06 -8.94 10.84
CA TRP A 630 -0.73 -9.58 12.12
C TRP A 630 0.48 -10.51 11.98
N TRP A 631 0.78 -10.99 10.75
CA TRP A 631 2.05 -11.67 10.45
C TRP A 631 3.24 -10.71 10.26
N ARG A 632 3.03 -9.40 10.07
CA ARG A 632 4.14 -8.48 9.77
C ARG A 632 4.45 -7.50 10.89
N SER A 633 5.27 -7.97 11.82
CA SER A 633 6.49 -7.23 12.14
C SER A 633 7.57 -7.32 11.04
N SER A 634 7.36 -8.03 9.92
CA SER A 634 8.29 -8.01 8.78
C SER A 634 7.59 -8.06 7.41
N PRO A 635 7.82 -7.10 6.49
CA PRO A 635 7.49 -7.24 5.08
C PRO A 635 8.05 -8.52 4.44
N ARG A 636 7.70 -8.83 3.18
CA ARG A 636 8.48 -9.77 2.36
C ARG A 636 9.74 -8.97 2.09
N CYS A 637 10.62 -8.98 3.08
CA CYS A 637 11.84 -8.23 3.11
C CYS A 637 12.94 -9.14 2.65
N ASP A 638 13.99 -8.53 2.13
CA ASP A 638 15.23 -9.25 1.95
C ASP A 638 15.69 -9.74 3.32
N GLN A 639 16.10 -11.00 3.37
CA GLN A 639 16.55 -11.67 4.59
C GLN A 639 18.03 -11.99 4.50
N VAL A 640 18.67 -12.17 5.64
CA VAL A 640 20.02 -12.75 5.68
C VAL A 640 19.94 -14.08 6.38
N PHE A 641 20.40 -15.14 5.72
CA PHE A 641 20.51 -16.48 6.28
C PHE A 641 21.94 -16.74 6.75
N SER A 642 22.08 -17.40 7.90
CA SER A 642 23.25 -18.18 8.26
C SER A 642 22.99 -19.63 7.88
N ILE A 643 23.82 -20.20 7.01
CA ILE A 643 23.67 -21.55 6.46
C ILE A 643 24.90 -22.35 6.85
N THR A 644 24.70 -23.57 7.38
CA THR A 644 25.80 -24.49 7.69
C THR A 644 25.62 -25.80 6.93
N ALA A 645 26.37 -25.96 5.84
CA ALA A 645 26.39 -27.19 5.05
C ALA A 645 27.32 -28.22 5.69
N LYS A 646 26.89 -29.48 5.83
CA LYS A 646 27.66 -30.57 6.47
C LYS A 646 28.32 -31.52 5.48
N THR A 647 27.72 -31.71 4.31
CA THR A 647 28.19 -32.64 3.28
C THR A 647 28.66 -31.89 2.03
N GLU A 648 29.52 -32.51 1.21
CA GLU A 648 29.96 -31.92 -0.07
C GLU A 648 28.79 -31.68 -1.05
N GLU A 649 27.74 -32.49 -0.98
CA GLU A 649 26.52 -32.30 -1.76
C GLU A 649 25.78 -31.02 -1.35
N GLU A 650 25.59 -30.81 -0.03
CA GLU A 650 25.00 -29.58 0.51
C GLU A 650 25.84 -28.35 0.17
N VAL A 651 27.17 -28.47 0.24
CA VAL A 651 28.10 -27.39 -0.15
C VAL A 651 27.88 -26.99 -1.61
N ASN A 652 27.76 -27.95 -2.53
CA ASN A 652 27.50 -27.66 -3.94
C ASN A 652 26.13 -26.99 -4.16
N ILE A 653 25.12 -27.39 -3.39
CA ILE A 653 23.79 -26.75 -3.44
C ILE A 653 23.89 -25.29 -3.00
N VAL A 654 24.55 -25.00 -1.88
CA VAL A 654 24.71 -23.63 -1.38
C VAL A 654 25.52 -22.77 -2.37
N ARG A 655 26.55 -23.33 -3.01
CA ARG A 655 27.30 -22.65 -4.09
C ARG A 655 26.41 -22.27 -5.27
N ASN A 656 25.57 -23.19 -5.73
CA ASN A 656 24.63 -22.93 -6.82
C ASN A 656 23.61 -21.87 -6.41
N VAL A 657 23.04 -21.98 -5.20
CA VAL A 657 22.12 -20.98 -4.65
C VAL A 657 22.74 -19.58 -4.62
N SER A 658 24.02 -19.49 -4.27
CA SER A 658 24.75 -18.22 -4.21
C SER A 658 25.09 -17.61 -5.58
N SER A 659 25.03 -18.40 -6.67
CA SER A 659 25.47 -17.99 -8.00
C SER A 659 24.33 -17.87 -9.02
N ASP A 660 23.33 -18.75 -8.93
CA ASP A 660 22.27 -18.93 -9.94
C ASP A 660 21.02 -18.08 -9.66
N TYR A 661 20.92 -17.52 -8.45
CA TYR A 661 19.81 -16.66 -8.02
C TYR A 661 20.31 -15.25 -7.73
N GLU A 662 19.40 -14.28 -7.61
CA GLU A 662 19.73 -12.88 -7.27
C GLU A 662 20.21 -12.69 -5.82
N THR A 663 20.86 -13.68 -5.22
CA THR A 663 21.38 -13.61 -3.86
C THR A 663 22.70 -12.85 -3.81
N VAL A 664 23.10 -12.43 -2.61
CA VAL A 664 24.38 -11.77 -2.37
C VAL A 664 25.12 -12.47 -1.25
N LEU A 665 26.26 -13.07 -1.58
CA LEU A 665 27.11 -13.73 -0.60
C LEU A 665 27.82 -12.69 0.27
N TRP A 666 27.58 -12.75 1.58
CA TRP A 666 28.22 -11.89 2.57
C TRP A 666 29.49 -12.53 3.12
N GLN A 667 29.43 -13.83 3.43
CA GLN A 667 30.57 -14.61 3.90
C GLN A 667 30.40 -16.07 3.48
N PRO A 668 31.42 -16.74 2.91
CA PRO A 668 32.73 -16.19 2.52
C PRO A 668 32.64 -15.23 1.32
N ALA A 669 33.76 -14.65 0.86
CA ALA A 669 33.70 -13.63 -0.20
C ALA A 669 33.39 -14.16 -1.61
N ALA A 670 33.49 -15.48 -1.82
CA ALA A 670 33.14 -16.12 -3.08
C ALA A 670 32.63 -17.55 -2.83
N PRO A 671 31.78 -18.09 -3.71
CA PRO A 671 31.22 -19.44 -3.57
C PRO A 671 32.28 -20.56 -3.45
N ASP A 672 33.43 -20.39 -4.11
CA ASP A 672 34.52 -21.37 -4.10
C ASP A 672 35.10 -21.63 -2.69
N TYR A 673 34.92 -20.68 -1.76
CA TYR A 673 35.37 -20.79 -0.38
C TYR A 673 34.36 -21.41 0.58
N ILE A 674 33.18 -21.79 0.08
CA ILE A 674 32.20 -22.50 0.91
C ILE A 674 32.74 -23.90 1.17
N THR A 675 32.93 -24.24 2.44
CA THR A 675 33.42 -25.55 2.89
C THR A 675 32.46 -26.19 3.87
N ALA A 676 32.51 -27.52 4.00
CA ALA A 676 31.69 -28.24 4.98
C ALA A 676 31.97 -27.76 6.41
N ASN A 677 30.90 -27.61 7.20
CA ASN A 677 30.85 -27.11 8.57
C ASN A 677 31.29 -25.64 8.77
N ALA A 678 31.48 -24.88 7.69
CA ALA A 678 31.68 -23.43 7.77
C ALA A 678 30.34 -22.69 7.68
N GLU A 679 30.24 -21.59 8.40
CA GLU A 679 29.07 -20.72 8.40
C GLU A 679 29.06 -19.83 7.14
N VAL A 680 27.94 -19.83 6.42
CA VAL A 680 27.72 -19.04 5.21
C VAL A 680 26.65 -18.00 5.47
N HIS A 681 26.97 -16.73 5.31
CA HIS A 681 25.99 -15.64 5.40
C HIS A 681 25.54 -15.24 4.00
N LEU A 682 24.25 -15.40 3.72
CA LEU A 682 23.66 -15.16 2.42
C LEU A 682 22.51 -14.17 2.53
N PHE A 683 22.64 -13.02 1.86
CA PHE A 683 21.55 -12.08 1.68
C PHE A 683 20.67 -12.55 0.52
N VAL A 684 19.38 -12.70 0.80
CA VAL A 684 18.39 -13.24 -0.14
C VAL A 684 17.30 -12.20 -0.34
N PRO A 685 17.18 -11.62 -1.55
CA PRO A 685 16.11 -10.69 -1.85
C PRO A 685 14.73 -11.31 -1.70
N ALA A 686 13.74 -10.48 -1.43
CA ALA A 686 12.34 -10.88 -1.33
C ALA A 686 11.84 -11.62 -2.58
N SER A 687 12.37 -11.29 -3.77
CA SER A 687 12.05 -11.94 -5.06
C SER A 687 12.44 -13.43 -5.08
N SER A 688 13.61 -13.75 -4.52
CA SER A 688 14.21 -15.09 -4.56
C SER A 688 13.96 -15.90 -3.28
N LEU A 689 13.40 -15.29 -2.24
CA LEU A 689 13.27 -15.87 -0.90
C LEU A 689 12.52 -17.20 -0.88
N ALA A 690 11.39 -17.29 -1.58
CA ALA A 690 10.57 -18.50 -1.61
C ALA A 690 11.31 -19.67 -2.27
N THR A 691 12.01 -19.39 -3.37
CA THR A 691 12.78 -20.39 -4.13
C THR A 691 13.97 -20.88 -3.33
N VAL A 692 14.75 -19.97 -2.74
CA VAL A 692 15.92 -20.31 -1.94
C VAL A 692 15.53 -21.10 -0.69
N LYS A 693 14.50 -20.67 0.05
CA LYS A 693 14.01 -21.43 1.21
C LYS A 693 13.54 -22.83 0.80
N GLY A 694 12.73 -22.94 -0.25
CA GLY A 694 12.26 -24.23 -0.75
C GLY A 694 13.41 -25.18 -1.14
N LEU A 695 14.50 -24.67 -1.71
CA LEU A 695 15.68 -25.47 -2.04
C LEU A 695 16.46 -25.95 -0.81
N LEU A 696 16.66 -25.07 0.17
CA LEU A 696 17.33 -25.42 1.42
C LEU A 696 16.51 -26.45 2.20
N ASP A 697 15.18 -26.25 2.28
CA ASP A 697 14.26 -27.14 3.00
C ASP A 697 14.17 -28.53 2.32
N ASN A 698 14.07 -28.59 0.99
CA ASN A 698 14.02 -29.84 0.24
C ASN A 698 15.26 -30.73 0.46
N HIS A 699 16.43 -30.12 0.67
CA HIS A 699 17.68 -30.84 0.95
C HIS A 699 17.99 -30.92 2.45
N SER A 700 17.06 -30.51 3.32
CA SER A 700 17.23 -30.50 4.78
C SER A 700 18.49 -29.77 5.26
N ILE A 701 18.88 -28.70 4.55
CA ILE A 701 20.06 -27.89 4.88
C ILE A 701 19.72 -26.96 6.04
N LEU A 702 20.47 -27.07 7.13
CA LEU A 702 20.29 -26.23 8.31
C LEU A 702 20.58 -24.76 7.97
N ASN A 703 19.59 -23.91 8.20
CA ASN A 703 19.69 -22.48 8.03
C ASN A 703 18.98 -21.74 9.18
N GLU A 704 19.55 -20.61 9.59
CA GLU A 704 19.00 -19.67 10.58
C GLU A 704 18.81 -18.31 9.92
N VAL A 705 17.72 -17.60 10.24
CA VAL A 705 17.52 -16.23 9.75
C VAL A 705 18.21 -15.25 10.69
N LEU A 706 19.37 -14.73 10.28
CA LEU A 706 20.11 -13.71 11.03
C LEU A 706 19.38 -12.36 11.04
N LEU A 707 18.83 -11.96 9.90
CA LEU A 707 18.07 -10.72 9.75
C LEU A 707 16.74 -10.99 9.04
N GLN A 708 15.65 -10.81 9.79
CA GLN A 708 14.29 -11.03 9.29
C GLN A 708 13.81 -9.92 8.35
N ASN A 709 14.30 -8.69 8.56
CA ASN A 709 13.93 -7.48 7.84
C ASN A 709 15.16 -6.58 7.65
N THR A 710 15.82 -6.70 6.50
CA THR A 710 16.94 -5.82 6.16
C THR A 710 16.48 -4.40 5.78
N GLN A 711 15.27 -4.25 5.26
CA GLN A 711 14.72 -2.96 4.83
C GLN A 711 14.63 -1.94 5.97
N GLU A 712 14.25 -2.36 7.18
CA GLU A 712 14.21 -1.47 8.35
C GLU A 712 15.60 -0.90 8.67
N LEU A 713 16.65 -1.74 8.56
CA LEU A 713 18.03 -1.30 8.77
C LEU A 713 18.50 -0.37 7.65
N ILE A 714 18.18 -0.67 6.39
CA ILE A 714 18.50 0.19 5.24
C ILE A 714 17.87 1.56 5.40
N GLU A 715 16.59 1.62 5.76
CA GLU A 715 15.88 2.88 6.04
C GLU A 715 16.54 3.62 7.20
N LYS A 716 16.94 2.91 8.25
CA LYS A 716 17.63 3.52 9.40
C LYS A 716 18.95 4.16 9.01
N GLN A 717 19.72 3.50 8.14
CA GLN A 717 21.00 3.99 7.63
C GLN A 717 20.84 5.19 6.68
N THR A 718 19.72 5.30 5.96
CA THR A 718 19.47 6.31 4.91
C THR A 718 18.53 7.44 5.33
N ARG A 719 18.08 7.48 6.59
CA ARG A 719 17.19 8.53 7.11
C ARG A 719 17.85 9.90 7.05
N ASN A 720 17.24 10.83 6.30
CA ASN A 720 17.59 12.25 6.34
C ASN A 720 17.08 12.89 7.64
N VAL A 721 18.02 13.27 8.51
CA VAL A 721 17.74 13.80 9.85
C VAL A 721 17.61 15.34 9.88
N SER A 722 17.85 16.02 8.76
CA SER A 722 17.58 17.47 8.62
C SER A 722 16.11 17.84 8.92
N THR A 723 15.21 16.86 9.03
CA THR A 723 13.78 17.02 9.32
C THR A 723 13.38 16.61 10.74
N ASP A 724 14.32 16.17 11.60
CA ASP A 724 14.02 15.75 12.98
C ASP A 724 14.67 16.70 14.02
N PRO A 725 13.92 17.66 14.58
CA PRO A 725 14.42 18.55 15.63
C PRO A 725 14.68 17.87 16.99
N ARG A 726 14.42 16.56 17.13
CA ARG A 726 14.72 15.77 18.34
C ARG A 726 15.92 14.83 18.20
N SER A 727 16.52 14.71 17.01
CA SER A 727 17.69 13.85 16.86
C SER A 727 18.90 14.46 17.58
N SER A 728 19.43 13.75 18.57
CA SER A 728 20.69 14.07 19.25
C SER A 728 21.93 13.60 18.49
N MET A 729 21.76 12.92 17.34
CA MET A 729 22.87 12.28 16.63
C MET A 729 23.73 13.32 15.90
N SER A 730 25.04 13.25 16.10
CA SER A 730 25.99 14.16 15.45
C SER A 730 26.13 13.86 13.95
N TYR A 731 26.83 14.72 13.21
CA TYR A 731 27.17 14.47 11.80
C TYR A 731 27.86 13.10 11.65
N TYR A 732 28.88 12.83 12.46
CA TYR A 732 29.72 11.62 12.37
C TYR A 732 29.08 10.34 12.91
N GLU A 733 27.83 10.41 13.41
CA GLU A 733 27.08 9.24 13.88
C GLU A 733 26.13 8.71 12.81
N ARG A 734 26.30 9.11 11.55
CA ARG A 734 25.42 8.78 10.43
C ARG A 734 26.22 8.39 9.19
N TYR A 735 25.56 7.67 8.28
CA TYR A 735 26.09 7.43 6.94
C TYR A 735 25.69 8.57 6.02
N HIS A 736 26.58 8.95 5.12
CA HIS A 736 26.40 10.11 4.25
C HIS A 736 26.38 9.72 2.77
N PRO A 737 25.44 10.23 1.98
CA PRO A 737 25.53 10.18 0.52
C PRO A 737 26.85 10.77 0.02
N LEU A 738 27.28 10.36 -1.17
CA LEU A 738 28.57 10.78 -1.75
C LEU A 738 28.70 12.31 -1.83
N GLU A 739 27.61 12.98 -2.19
CA GLU A 739 27.53 14.42 -2.36
C GLU A 739 27.74 15.16 -1.04
N GLU A 740 27.16 14.66 0.07
CA GLU A 740 27.41 15.20 1.41
C GLU A 740 28.87 15.00 1.83
N ILE A 741 29.49 13.87 1.45
CA ILE A 741 30.93 13.65 1.70
C ILE A 741 31.76 14.68 0.93
N TYR A 742 31.47 14.96 -0.35
CA TYR A 742 32.19 15.98 -1.11
C TYR A 742 32.02 17.39 -0.54
N GLU A 743 30.80 17.75 -0.11
CA GLU A 743 30.55 19.01 0.59
C GLU A 743 31.33 19.10 1.91
N TRP A 744 31.38 18.02 2.68
CA TRP A 744 32.15 17.92 3.90
C TRP A 744 33.66 18.04 3.65
N ILE A 745 34.21 17.42 2.60
CA ILE A 745 35.62 17.56 2.23
C ILE A 745 35.95 19.04 1.99
N ASN A 746 35.12 19.74 1.20
CA ASN A 746 35.31 21.15 0.91
C ASN A 746 35.24 22.01 2.19
N LYS A 747 34.25 21.74 3.04
CA LYS A 747 34.07 22.47 4.30
C LYS A 747 35.23 22.25 5.28
N THR A 748 35.58 21.01 5.57
CA THR A 748 36.66 20.66 6.49
C THR A 748 38.00 21.23 6.03
N THR A 749 38.24 21.27 4.72
CA THR A 749 39.46 21.87 4.15
C THR A 749 39.47 23.39 4.28
N HIS A 750 38.31 24.04 4.17
CA HIS A 750 38.20 25.47 4.38
C HIS A 750 38.40 25.84 5.85
N ASP A 751 37.68 25.15 6.75
CA ASP A 751 37.67 25.40 8.19
C ASP A 751 39.03 25.09 8.85
N HIS A 752 39.79 24.15 8.29
CA HIS A 752 41.10 23.71 8.80
C HIS A 752 42.21 23.79 7.74
N SER A 753 42.21 24.85 6.93
CA SER A 753 43.16 25.04 5.81
C SER A 753 44.64 25.09 6.21
N ASP A 754 44.93 25.27 7.50
CA ASP A 754 46.27 25.24 8.09
C ASP A 754 46.80 23.82 8.34
N MET A 755 45.91 22.82 8.40
CA MET A 755 46.26 21.42 8.70
C MET A 755 45.83 20.45 7.60
N VAL A 756 44.76 20.76 6.86
CA VAL A 756 44.13 19.87 5.89
C VAL A 756 44.26 20.45 4.48
N LYS A 757 44.75 19.63 3.54
CA LYS A 757 44.81 19.96 2.11
C LYS A 757 44.13 18.87 1.29
N VAL A 758 43.40 19.24 0.24
CA VAL A 758 42.78 18.29 -0.68
C VAL A 758 43.66 18.09 -1.91
N ILE A 759 43.85 16.84 -2.29
CA ILE A 759 44.58 16.43 -3.49
C ILE A 759 43.62 15.62 -4.35
N LEU A 760 43.41 16.05 -5.59
CA LEU A 760 42.69 15.27 -6.59
C LEU A 760 43.68 14.31 -7.25
N ILE A 761 43.49 13.00 -7.05
CA ILE A 761 44.43 11.98 -7.57
C ILE A 761 43.97 11.37 -8.89
N GLY A 762 42.70 11.55 -9.26
CA GLY A 762 42.11 11.00 -10.46
C GLY A 762 40.60 11.12 -10.47
N SER A 763 39.95 10.37 -11.36
CA SER A 763 38.50 10.27 -11.45
C SER A 763 38.07 8.83 -11.64
N SER A 764 36.90 8.47 -11.14
CA SER A 764 36.28 7.16 -11.36
C SER A 764 35.89 6.92 -12.81
N TYR A 765 35.38 5.73 -13.10
CA TYR A 765 34.88 5.38 -14.43
C TYR A 765 33.78 6.36 -14.92
N GLU A 766 32.80 6.67 -14.08
CA GLU A 766 31.73 7.65 -14.33
C GLU A 766 32.16 9.12 -14.08
N LYS A 767 33.48 9.37 -14.02
CA LYS A 767 34.09 10.71 -13.95
C LYS A 767 33.82 11.49 -12.66
N ARG A 768 33.68 10.80 -11.53
CA ARG A 768 33.62 11.43 -10.20
C ARG A 768 35.02 11.60 -9.61
N PRO A 769 35.32 12.71 -8.92
CA PRO A 769 36.65 12.98 -8.41
C PRO A 769 37.05 12.04 -7.25
N LEU A 770 38.30 11.59 -7.25
CA LEU A 770 38.92 10.90 -6.11
C LEU A 770 39.74 11.91 -5.30
N TYR A 771 39.20 12.32 -4.16
CA TYR A 771 39.83 13.30 -3.27
C TYR A 771 40.57 12.62 -2.11
N VAL A 772 41.84 12.96 -1.97
CA VAL A 772 42.69 12.59 -0.84
C VAL A 772 42.86 13.80 0.07
N LEU A 773 42.56 13.66 1.36
CA LEU A 773 42.84 14.67 2.38
C LEU A 773 44.22 14.39 2.95
N LYS A 774 45.14 15.35 2.81
CA LYS A 774 46.43 15.38 3.47
C LYS A 774 46.31 16.14 4.78
N LEU A 775 46.52 15.46 5.90
CA LEU A 775 46.60 16.04 7.24
C LEU A 775 48.07 16.16 7.65
N SER A 776 48.47 17.33 8.17
CA SER A 776 49.82 17.54 8.70
C SER A 776 49.82 18.47 9.91
N GLY A 777 50.60 18.14 10.95
CA GLY A 777 50.83 19.01 12.10
C GLY A 777 51.72 20.21 11.79
N LYS A 778 51.61 21.26 12.60
CA LYS A 778 52.23 22.59 12.40
C LYS A 778 53.75 22.64 12.65
N GLY A 779 54.35 21.59 13.21
CA GLY A 779 55.70 21.62 13.80
C GLY A 779 56.89 21.16 12.94
N GLY A 780 56.72 20.75 11.67
CA GLY A 780 57.80 20.10 10.91
C GLY A 780 58.46 20.95 9.81
N THR A 781 59.76 21.24 9.93
CA THR A 781 60.60 21.86 8.88
C THR A 781 61.35 20.85 7.99
N GLN A 782 61.11 19.55 8.19
CA GLN A 782 61.73 18.44 7.44
C GLN A 782 60.66 17.67 6.65
N PRO A 783 61.02 16.98 5.54
CA PRO A 783 60.09 16.07 4.87
C PRO A 783 59.66 14.97 5.83
N LYS A 784 58.36 14.95 6.16
CA LYS A 784 57.77 13.96 7.06
C LYS A 784 57.63 12.61 6.38
N ARG A 785 57.63 11.55 7.17
CA ARG A 785 57.15 10.22 6.73
C ARG A 785 55.67 10.31 6.42
N ALA A 786 55.13 9.35 5.69
CA ALA A 786 53.72 9.36 5.32
C ALA A 786 53.01 8.08 5.74
N MET A 787 51.73 8.23 6.09
CA MET A 787 50.77 7.16 6.28
C MET A 787 49.64 7.34 5.27
N TRP A 788 49.21 6.24 4.65
CA TRP A 788 48.06 6.18 3.77
C TRP A 788 46.93 5.42 4.44
N ILE A 789 45.71 5.97 4.34
CA ILE A 789 44.46 5.35 4.77
C ILE A 789 43.48 5.46 3.61
N ASP A 790 42.98 4.33 3.11
CA ASP A 790 41.85 4.32 2.18
C ASP A 790 40.62 3.63 2.76
N CYS A 791 39.48 4.13 2.33
CA CYS A 791 38.16 3.64 2.70
C CYS A 791 37.30 3.50 1.45
N GLY A 792 36.28 2.65 1.55
CA GLY A 792 35.26 2.51 0.53
C GLY A 792 35.78 1.94 -0.80
N ILE A 793 36.68 0.97 -0.75
CA ILE A 793 37.04 0.13 -1.90
C ILE A 793 35.82 -0.66 -2.37
N HIS A 794 35.15 -1.35 -1.44
CA HIS A 794 33.86 -1.99 -1.70
C HIS A 794 32.71 -1.04 -1.37
N ALA A 795 31.76 -0.94 -2.29
CA ALA A 795 30.71 0.07 -2.21
C ALA A 795 29.73 -0.12 -1.03
N ARG A 796 29.36 -1.36 -0.70
CA ARG A 796 28.37 -1.69 0.34
C ARG A 796 28.86 -1.54 1.79
N GLU A 797 30.16 -1.33 1.99
CA GLU A 797 30.85 -1.37 3.30
C GLU A 797 30.83 -0.02 4.04
N TRP A 798 29.65 0.58 4.21
CA TRP A 798 29.49 1.98 4.60
C TRP A 798 30.21 2.44 5.89
N ILE A 799 30.50 1.51 6.82
CA ILE A 799 31.26 1.82 8.04
C ILE A 799 32.72 2.20 7.75
N SER A 800 33.28 1.74 6.63
CA SER A 800 34.61 2.13 6.17
C SER A 800 34.67 3.63 5.87
N GLN A 801 33.76 4.13 5.03
CA GLN A 801 33.67 5.56 4.69
C GLN A 801 33.41 6.41 5.93
N ALA A 802 32.48 5.95 6.80
CA ALA A 802 32.19 6.64 8.06
C ALA A 802 33.43 6.74 8.97
N PHE A 803 34.26 5.68 9.05
CA PHE A 803 35.50 5.71 9.80
C PHE A 803 36.50 6.74 9.26
N CYS A 804 36.68 6.82 7.94
CA CYS A 804 37.58 7.83 7.37
C CYS A 804 37.16 9.27 7.74
N LEU A 805 35.85 9.57 7.68
CA LEU A 805 35.31 10.87 8.12
C LEU A 805 35.57 11.10 9.62
N TRP A 806 35.30 10.09 10.45
CA TRP A 806 35.54 10.12 11.89
C TRP A 806 37.00 10.36 12.23
N PHE A 807 37.91 9.64 11.57
CA PHE A 807 39.36 9.74 11.78
C PHE A 807 39.88 11.14 11.45
N VAL A 808 39.43 11.72 10.32
CA VAL A 808 39.82 13.08 9.94
C VAL A 808 39.35 14.06 11.00
N GLN A 809 38.04 14.07 11.33
CA GLN A 809 37.50 14.99 12.33
C GLN A 809 38.23 14.88 13.66
N TYR A 810 38.39 13.65 14.16
CA TYR A 810 39.07 13.40 15.43
C TYR A 810 40.51 13.92 15.41
N SER A 811 41.21 13.74 14.27
CA SER A 811 42.58 14.21 14.11
C SER A 811 42.68 15.74 14.15
N VAL A 812 41.77 16.46 13.49
CA VAL A 812 41.81 17.94 13.48
C VAL A 812 41.35 18.53 14.81
N GLU A 813 40.31 17.95 15.42
CA GLU A 813 39.73 18.44 16.67
C GLU A 813 40.66 18.22 17.87
N TYR A 814 41.38 17.08 17.91
CA TYR A 814 42.20 16.71 19.06
C TYR A 814 43.71 16.89 18.86
N TYR A 815 44.14 17.49 17.76
CA TYR A 815 45.53 17.91 17.60
C TYR A 815 45.91 18.95 18.68
N ASN A 816 47.04 18.76 19.35
CA ASN A 816 47.49 19.47 20.57
C ASN A 816 46.67 19.21 21.84
N HIS A 817 45.63 18.37 21.78
CA HIS A 817 44.83 17.99 22.96
C HIS A 817 45.10 16.55 23.39
N ILE A 818 45.28 15.64 22.42
CA ILE A 818 45.59 14.23 22.65
C ILE A 818 47.03 13.96 22.21
N PRO A 819 47.91 13.48 23.12
CA PRO A 819 49.32 13.23 22.82
C PRO A 819 49.52 12.30 21.61
N ASP A 820 48.79 11.18 21.55
CA ASP A 820 48.89 10.21 20.45
C ASP A 820 48.67 10.84 19.07
N ILE A 821 47.60 11.63 18.90
CA ILE A 821 47.25 12.28 17.62
C ILE A 821 48.29 13.35 17.27
N THR A 822 48.74 14.10 18.28
CA THR A 822 49.75 15.14 18.10
C THR A 822 51.07 14.51 17.64
N GLU A 823 51.50 13.42 18.28
CA GLU A 823 52.69 12.67 17.91
C GLU A 823 52.60 12.11 16.48
N ILE A 824 51.45 11.57 16.08
CA ILE A 824 51.24 11.08 14.72
C ILE A 824 51.35 12.22 13.70
N LEU A 825 50.62 13.33 13.88
CA LEU A 825 50.59 14.43 12.90
C LEU A 825 51.89 15.26 12.86
N ASP A 826 52.65 15.27 13.94
CA ASP A 826 53.96 15.94 13.99
C ASP A 826 55.03 15.12 13.26
N ASN A 827 54.97 13.79 13.32
CA ASN A 827 55.96 12.89 12.70
C ASN A 827 55.57 12.38 11.31
N MET A 828 54.28 12.35 10.97
CA MET A 828 53.76 11.79 9.73
C MET A 828 52.76 12.72 9.03
N ASP A 829 52.85 12.80 7.70
CA ASP A 829 51.78 13.27 6.83
C ASP A 829 50.77 12.14 6.67
N VAL A 830 49.49 12.40 6.96
CA VAL A 830 48.43 11.38 6.84
C VAL A 830 47.57 11.67 5.62
N TYR A 831 47.58 10.76 4.66
CA TYR A 831 46.76 10.82 3.45
C TYR A 831 45.55 9.93 3.63
N VAL A 832 44.36 10.51 3.59
CA VAL A 832 43.08 9.81 3.77
C VAL A 832 42.28 9.91 2.48
N LEU A 833 41.93 8.76 1.89
CA LEU A 833 41.01 8.64 0.76
C LEU A 833 39.65 8.12 1.29
N PRO A 834 38.64 8.98 1.51
CA PRO A 834 37.41 8.56 2.16
C PRO A 834 36.54 7.61 1.35
N VAL A 835 36.57 7.74 0.01
CA VAL A 835 35.77 6.91 -0.90
C VAL A 835 36.61 6.60 -2.14
N MET A 836 37.22 5.40 -2.19
CA MET A 836 37.97 4.94 -3.35
C MET A 836 37.06 4.56 -4.52
N ASN A 837 35.86 4.01 -4.25
CA ASN A 837 34.87 3.62 -5.25
C ASN A 837 33.62 4.53 -5.20
N PRO A 838 33.71 5.79 -5.67
CA PRO A 838 32.61 6.74 -5.60
C PRO A 838 31.39 6.29 -6.43
N ASP A 839 31.62 5.64 -7.58
CA ASP A 839 30.54 5.21 -8.46
C ASP A 839 29.71 4.08 -7.85
N GLY A 840 30.41 3.05 -7.35
CA GLY A 840 29.77 1.97 -6.63
C GLY A 840 29.08 2.48 -5.37
N TYR A 841 29.74 3.35 -4.59
CA TYR A 841 29.15 3.92 -3.38
C TYR A 841 27.84 4.64 -3.70
N LYS A 842 27.82 5.56 -4.68
CA LYS A 842 26.57 6.24 -5.09
C LYS A 842 25.49 5.26 -5.56
N TYR A 843 25.87 4.19 -6.26
CA TYR A 843 24.93 3.16 -6.71
C TYR A 843 24.28 2.40 -5.54
N THR A 844 24.99 2.24 -4.41
CA THR A 844 24.41 1.64 -3.19
C THR A 844 23.37 2.51 -2.49
N TRP A 845 23.42 3.83 -2.71
CA TRP A 845 22.42 4.76 -2.18
C TRP A 845 21.18 4.91 -3.07
N THR A 846 21.32 4.62 -4.37
CA THR A 846 20.31 4.99 -5.38
C THR A 846 19.63 3.81 -6.05
N THR A 847 20.28 2.64 -6.13
CA THR A 847 19.77 1.52 -6.93
C THR A 847 19.92 0.16 -6.25
N LYS A 848 21.14 -0.24 -5.84
CA LYS A 848 21.37 -1.59 -5.25
C LYS A 848 22.28 -1.50 -4.03
N ARG A 849 21.68 -1.49 -2.83
CA ARG A 849 22.37 -1.34 -1.53
C ARG A 849 23.50 -2.36 -1.28
N MET A 850 23.34 -3.58 -1.80
CA MET A 850 24.30 -4.68 -1.64
C MET A 850 25.35 -4.76 -2.75
N TRP A 851 25.46 -3.74 -3.62
CA TRP A 851 26.49 -3.67 -4.65
C TRP A 851 27.90 -3.55 -4.07
N ARG A 852 28.86 -4.31 -4.60
CA ARG A 852 30.26 -4.35 -4.11
C ARG A 852 31.24 -3.64 -5.04
N LYS A 853 31.22 -3.99 -6.33
CA LYS A 853 32.20 -3.60 -7.36
C LYS A 853 32.17 -2.11 -7.71
N ASN A 854 33.07 -1.65 -8.57
CA ASN A 854 32.90 -0.34 -9.22
C ASN A 854 31.78 -0.40 -10.29
N ARG A 855 31.71 0.60 -11.18
CA ARG A 855 30.66 0.72 -12.22
C ARG A 855 31.19 0.69 -13.66
N SER A 856 32.41 0.19 -13.87
CA SER A 856 32.98 0.10 -15.21
C SER A 856 32.22 -0.88 -16.11
N ARG A 857 32.01 -0.49 -17.38
CA ARG A 857 31.40 -1.38 -18.38
C ARG A 857 32.46 -2.30 -18.96
N GLN A 858 32.14 -3.60 -19.03
CA GLN A 858 33.06 -4.62 -19.52
C GLN A 858 32.81 -4.91 -21.01
N PRO A 859 33.81 -4.71 -21.90
CA PRO A 859 33.70 -5.04 -23.32
C PRO A 859 33.23 -6.48 -23.56
N GLY A 860 32.15 -6.64 -24.35
CA GLY A 860 31.62 -7.96 -24.71
C GLY A 860 30.82 -8.67 -23.61
N SER A 861 30.54 -8.02 -22.47
CA SER A 861 29.70 -8.54 -21.41
C SER A 861 28.58 -7.56 -21.05
N TYR A 862 27.43 -8.08 -20.63
CA TYR A 862 26.34 -7.27 -20.07
C TYR A 862 26.57 -6.93 -18.58
N CYS A 863 27.52 -7.60 -17.93
CA CYS A 863 27.84 -7.40 -16.53
C CYS A 863 28.70 -6.16 -16.31
N VAL A 864 28.53 -5.53 -15.15
CA VAL A 864 29.12 -4.24 -14.80
C VAL A 864 30.01 -4.38 -13.57
N GLY A 865 31.14 -3.70 -13.60
CA GLY A 865 32.04 -3.50 -12.47
C GLY A 865 33.12 -4.57 -12.31
N THR A 866 34.22 -4.13 -11.72
CA THR A 866 35.39 -4.88 -11.28
C THR A 866 35.52 -4.77 -9.76
N ASP A 867 35.99 -5.84 -9.10
CA ASP A 867 36.39 -5.77 -7.70
C ASP A 867 37.74 -5.05 -7.60
N LEU A 868 37.73 -3.83 -7.07
CA LEU A 868 38.94 -3.00 -6.95
C LEU A 868 40.00 -3.68 -6.07
N ASN A 869 39.61 -4.50 -5.08
CA ASN A 869 40.55 -5.24 -4.23
C ASN A 869 40.99 -6.59 -4.82
N ARG A 870 40.72 -6.81 -6.11
CA ARG A 870 41.28 -7.91 -6.93
C ARG A 870 42.00 -7.38 -8.17
N ASN A 871 42.12 -6.06 -8.29
CA ASN A 871 42.60 -5.40 -9.49
C ASN A 871 44.05 -4.91 -9.37
N PHE A 872 44.70 -4.93 -8.20
CA PHE A 872 46.09 -4.49 -8.08
C PHE A 872 47.10 -5.52 -8.61
N ASP A 873 48.31 -5.08 -8.96
CA ASP A 873 49.38 -5.95 -9.48
C ASP A 873 50.11 -6.74 -8.36
N ALA A 874 49.36 -7.58 -7.65
CA ALA A 874 49.88 -8.46 -6.59
C ALA A 874 49.44 -9.90 -6.86
N ASN A 875 50.25 -10.63 -7.64
CA ASN A 875 49.92 -11.97 -8.14
C ASN A 875 48.53 -11.99 -8.80
N TRP A 876 48.27 -11.00 -9.66
CA TRP A 876 46.94 -10.65 -10.14
C TRP A 876 46.20 -11.79 -10.84
N CYS A 877 44.90 -11.85 -10.59
CA CYS A 877 43.93 -12.77 -11.18
C CYS A 877 44.23 -14.28 -11.07
N THR A 878 44.97 -14.72 -10.03
CA THR A 878 45.18 -16.15 -9.74
C THR A 878 44.06 -16.74 -8.87
N VAL A 879 44.29 -17.94 -8.30
CA VAL A 879 43.34 -18.61 -7.40
C VAL A 879 42.92 -17.69 -6.25
N GLY A 880 41.62 -17.41 -6.16
CA GLY A 880 41.01 -16.48 -5.18
C GLY A 880 40.48 -15.17 -5.75
N SER A 881 40.45 -15.10 -7.07
CA SER A 881 39.77 -14.07 -7.87
C SER A 881 39.07 -14.73 -9.05
N SER A 882 38.19 -13.99 -9.74
CA SER A 882 37.50 -14.50 -10.92
C SER A 882 37.87 -13.73 -12.17
N ASN A 883 37.98 -14.43 -13.30
CA ASN A 883 38.11 -13.84 -14.63
C ASN A 883 36.75 -13.67 -15.34
N ARG A 884 35.64 -14.04 -14.69
CA ARG A 884 34.28 -13.87 -15.23
C ARG A 884 33.71 -12.53 -14.79
N ALA A 885 33.37 -11.67 -15.75
CA ALA A 885 32.90 -10.31 -15.51
C ALA A 885 31.65 -10.20 -14.61
N CYS A 886 30.83 -11.25 -14.55
CA CYS A 886 29.62 -11.27 -13.73
C CYS A 886 29.87 -11.63 -12.26
N ASP A 887 31.02 -12.21 -11.94
CA ASP A 887 31.33 -12.59 -10.56
C ASP A 887 31.62 -11.35 -9.71
N ASP A 888 31.27 -11.43 -8.43
CA ASP A 888 31.50 -10.34 -7.46
C ASP A 888 32.99 -10.09 -7.18
N THR A 889 33.85 -11.08 -7.45
CA THR A 889 35.31 -11.03 -7.29
C THR A 889 36.05 -10.92 -8.63
N TYR A 890 35.38 -10.38 -9.67
CA TYR A 890 35.99 -10.16 -10.98
C TYR A 890 37.25 -9.28 -10.87
N CYS A 891 38.39 -9.78 -11.35
CA CYS A 891 39.72 -9.18 -11.19
C CYS A 891 40.01 -8.01 -12.16
N GLY A 892 39.13 -7.76 -13.13
CA GLY A 892 39.33 -6.76 -14.19
C GLY A 892 39.96 -7.33 -15.46
N GLN A 893 40.28 -6.47 -16.42
CA GLN A 893 40.84 -6.91 -17.71
C GLN A 893 42.35 -7.15 -17.65
N PHE A 894 43.04 -6.40 -16.79
CA PHE A 894 44.48 -6.45 -16.54
C PHE A 894 44.74 -5.79 -15.16
N PRO A 895 45.92 -5.96 -14.57
CA PRO A 895 46.26 -5.29 -13.32
C PRO A 895 46.14 -3.77 -13.47
N GLU A 896 45.44 -3.14 -12.54
CA GLU A 896 45.15 -1.70 -12.48
C GLU A 896 44.33 -1.21 -13.70
N SER A 897 43.46 -2.06 -14.24
CA SER A 897 42.54 -1.69 -15.34
C SER A 897 41.51 -0.63 -14.97
N GLU A 898 41.16 -0.54 -13.69
CA GLU A 898 40.16 0.40 -13.22
C GLU A 898 40.79 1.77 -12.89
N PRO A 899 40.19 2.88 -13.34
CA PRO A 899 40.77 4.21 -13.12
C PRO A 899 40.89 4.59 -11.64
N GLU A 900 40.06 4.01 -10.77
CA GLU A 900 40.17 4.15 -9.32
C GLU A 900 41.44 3.48 -8.78
N SER A 901 41.70 2.23 -9.17
CA SER A 901 42.89 1.48 -8.75
C SER A 901 44.16 2.08 -9.33
N GLU A 902 44.14 2.46 -10.61
CA GLU A 902 45.25 3.15 -11.28
C GLU A 902 45.62 4.46 -10.57
N ALA A 903 44.63 5.28 -10.19
CA ALA A 903 44.87 6.55 -9.50
C ALA A 903 45.57 6.36 -8.14
N VAL A 904 45.12 5.39 -7.35
CA VAL A 904 45.74 5.06 -6.05
C VAL A 904 47.15 4.49 -6.26
N ALA A 905 47.32 3.58 -7.21
CA ALA A 905 48.60 2.98 -7.52
C ALA A 905 49.63 4.04 -7.95
N ASN A 906 49.24 4.96 -8.83
CA ASN A 906 50.09 6.06 -9.30
C ASN A 906 50.45 7.04 -8.17
N PHE A 907 49.51 7.34 -7.29
CA PHE A 907 49.78 8.17 -6.11
C PHE A 907 50.80 7.50 -5.17
N LEU A 908 50.62 6.22 -4.85
CA LEU A 908 51.53 5.50 -3.94
C LEU A 908 52.91 5.28 -4.55
N ARG A 909 53.00 4.93 -5.85
CA ARG A 909 54.28 4.83 -6.57
C ARG A 909 55.09 6.13 -6.52
N SER A 910 54.43 7.27 -6.68
CA SER A 910 55.09 8.59 -6.63
C SER A 910 55.52 9.02 -5.23
N HIS A 911 54.99 8.40 -4.17
CA HIS A 911 55.29 8.73 -2.77
C HIS A 911 56.01 7.61 -1.99
N LYS A 912 56.43 6.53 -2.67
CA LYS A 912 56.97 5.30 -2.05
C LYS A 912 58.12 5.53 -1.07
N GLU A 913 58.98 6.51 -1.33
CA GLU A 913 60.15 6.81 -0.48
C GLU A 913 59.75 7.35 0.90
N THR A 914 58.66 8.12 0.94
CA THR A 914 58.13 8.74 2.16
C THR A 914 57.09 7.86 2.86
N MET A 915 56.35 7.03 2.12
CA MET A 915 55.27 6.21 2.65
C MET A 915 55.82 5.07 3.52
N LYS A 916 55.39 5.00 4.78
CA LYS A 916 55.84 3.98 5.75
C LYS A 916 54.73 3.08 6.25
N LEU A 917 53.48 3.52 6.15
CA LEU A 917 52.32 2.80 6.65
C LEU A 917 51.17 2.87 5.63
N TYR A 918 50.60 1.73 5.28
CA TYR A 918 49.41 1.59 4.45
C TYR A 918 48.31 0.90 5.25
N LEU A 919 47.13 1.52 5.32
CA LEU A 919 45.96 1.01 6.02
C LEU A 919 44.77 0.99 5.06
N SER A 920 44.24 -0.18 4.76
CA SER A 920 43.00 -0.34 3.99
C SER A 920 41.85 -0.71 4.93
N ILE A 921 40.74 0.05 4.86
CA ILE A 921 39.61 -0.09 5.78
C ILE A 921 38.41 -0.72 5.05
N HIS A 922 37.95 -1.85 5.58
CA HIS A 922 36.89 -2.70 5.07
C HIS A 922 35.88 -3.07 6.16
N SER A 923 34.81 -3.76 5.78
CA SER A 923 33.91 -4.44 6.72
C SER A 923 33.25 -5.64 6.04
N TYR A 924 32.75 -6.64 6.74
CA TYR A 924 32.74 -6.83 8.19
C TYR A 924 33.54 -8.07 8.56
N SER A 925 33.93 -8.19 9.83
CA SER A 925 34.19 -9.46 10.53
C SER A 925 35.01 -9.27 11.81
N GLN A 926 35.43 -8.04 12.13
CA GLN A 926 36.34 -7.72 13.23
C GLN A 926 37.68 -8.45 13.07
N MET A 927 38.43 -8.12 12.02
CA MET A 927 39.78 -8.66 11.77
C MET A 927 40.82 -7.58 11.50
N LEU A 928 42.06 -7.84 11.90
CA LEU A 928 43.26 -7.05 11.60
C LEU A 928 44.25 -7.93 10.83
N LEU A 929 44.27 -7.77 9.52
CA LEU A 929 45.06 -8.57 8.61
C LEU A 929 46.32 -7.84 8.18
N PHE A 930 47.31 -8.59 7.75
CA PHE A 930 48.51 -8.08 7.12
C PHE A 930 48.99 -9.05 6.03
N PRO A 931 49.91 -8.64 5.15
CA PRO A 931 50.44 -9.49 4.11
C PRO A 931 51.08 -10.82 4.59
N TYR A 932 51.01 -11.90 3.82
CA TYR A 932 50.42 -11.95 2.49
C TYR A 932 48.97 -12.48 2.49
N SER A 933 48.18 -11.93 1.57
CA SER A 933 46.84 -12.41 1.20
C SER A 933 46.88 -13.26 -0.08
N TYR A 934 47.79 -13.02 -1.03
CA TYR A 934 47.90 -13.79 -2.28
C TYR A 934 48.70 -15.10 -2.15
N THR A 935 49.41 -15.32 -1.05
CA THR A 935 50.22 -16.52 -0.79
C THR A 935 50.20 -16.91 0.68
N TYR A 936 50.44 -18.19 0.98
CA TYR A 936 50.59 -18.70 2.35
C TYR A 936 52.00 -18.51 2.93
N GLU A 937 52.92 -17.98 2.12
CA GLU A 937 54.25 -17.58 2.57
C GLU A 937 54.17 -16.41 3.56
N GLU A 938 55.18 -16.31 4.41
CA GLU A 938 55.27 -15.23 5.40
C GLU A 938 55.99 -14.03 4.79
N ALA A 939 55.52 -12.83 5.12
CA ALA A 939 56.20 -11.59 4.81
C ALA A 939 57.57 -11.51 5.50
N ASP A 940 58.54 -10.79 4.91
CA ASP A 940 59.91 -10.72 5.43
C ASP A 940 59.97 -10.20 6.89
N ASN A 941 59.05 -9.31 7.26
CA ASN A 941 58.90 -8.77 8.62
C ASN A 941 57.62 -9.29 9.31
N HIS A 942 57.22 -10.53 9.04
CA HIS A 942 55.99 -11.16 9.58
C HIS A 942 55.84 -11.00 11.09
N GLU A 943 56.91 -11.25 11.85
CA GLU A 943 56.86 -11.14 13.32
C GLU A 943 56.52 -9.72 13.78
N GLU A 944 57.09 -8.69 13.14
CA GLU A 944 56.79 -7.29 13.48
C GLU A 944 55.34 -6.91 13.16
N LEU A 945 54.83 -7.34 12.00
CA LEU A 945 53.44 -7.10 11.59
C LEU A 945 52.48 -7.77 12.56
N ASN A 946 52.76 -9.03 12.93
CA ASN A 946 51.96 -9.80 13.86
C ASN A 946 51.96 -9.20 15.26
N GLU A 947 53.11 -8.71 15.75
CA GLU A 947 53.21 -8.01 17.04
C GLU A 947 52.33 -6.75 17.08
N LEU A 948 52.42 -5.90 16.05
CA LEU A 948 51.62 -4.67 15.96
C LEU A 948 50.12 -4.97 15.87
N ALA A 949 49.72 -5.93 15.03
CA ALA A 949 48.32 -6.34 14.90
C ALA A 949 47.78 -6.95 16.19
N LYS A 950 48.58 -7.77 16.88
CA LYS A 950 48.26 -8.35 18.18
C LYS A 950 48.08 -7.29 19.25
N GLU A 951 49.00 -6.32 19.33
CA GLU A 951 48.91 -5.22 20.30
C GLU A 951 47.64 -4.38 20.06
N ALA A 952 47.35 -4.03 18.80
CA ALA A 952 46.14 -3.32 18.42
C ALA A 952 44.87 -4.09 18.81
N ALA A 953 44.79 -5.39 18.50
CA ALA A 953 43.66 -6.25 18.87
C ALA A 953 43.49 -6.36 20.40
N MET A 954 44.60 -6.45 21.14
CA MET A 954 44.58 -6.48 22.61
C MET A 954 44.11 -5.16 23.20
N ASN A 955 44.52 -4.02 22.63
CA ASN A 955 44.08 -2.70 23.05
C ASN A 955 42.58 -2.50 22.80
N ILE A 956 42.06 -2.94 21.66
CA ILE A 956 40.61 -2.95 21.41
C ILE A 956 39.90 -3.80 22.47
N ARG A 957 40.37 -5.04 22.70
CA ARG A 957 39.77 -5.93 23.71
C ARG A 957 39.80 -5.34 25.12
N ARG A 958 40.85 -4.63 25.46
CA ARG A 958 41.01 -4.00 26.78
C ARG A 958 39.98 -2.90 27.00
N HIS A 959 39.74 -2.04 26.01
CA HIS A 959 38.88 -0.86 26.14
C HIS A 959 37.41 -1.12 25.78
N TYR A 960 37.15 -1.93 24.75
CA TYR A 960 35.82 -2.13 24.18
C TYR A 960 35.27 -3.55 24.37
N ARG A 961 36.08 -4.48 24.90
CA ARG A 961 35.74 -5.92 25.05
C ARG A 961 35.47 -6.66 23.74
N SER A 962 35.64 -6.00 22.60
CA SER A 962 35.55 -6.61 21.27
C SER A 962 36.77 -7.48 20.96
N PHE A 963 36.53 -8.60 20.29
CA PHE A 963 37.57 -9.57 19.93
C PHE A 963 37.84 -9.47 18.43
N TYR A 964 39.02 -8.99 18.07
CA TYR A 964 39.49 -8.96 16.69
C TYR A 964 40.42 -10.14 16.42
N LYS A 965 40.16 -10.88 15.33
CA LYS A 965 41.10 -11.89 14.82
C LYS A 965 42.25 -11.15 14.14
N PHE A 966 43.47 -11.66 14.22
CA PHE A 966 44.61 -11.05 13.55
C PHE A 966 45.55 -12.11 12.97
N GLY A 967 46.29 -11.75 11.93
CA GLY A 967 47.25 -12.63 11.27
C GLY A 967 47.45 -12.31 9.79
N ALA A 968 48.28 -13.10 9.12
CA ALA A 968 48.47 -13.00 7.67
C ALA A 968 47.17 -13.32 6.92
N GLY A 969 46.82 -12.52 5.90
CA GLY A 969 45.53 -12.58 5.20
C GLY A 969 45.16 -13.98 4.70
N ALA A 970 46.07 -14.65 3.98
CA ALA A 970 45.82 -15.97 3.42
C ALA A 970 45.55 -17.05 4.49
N LYS A 971 46.35 -17.04 5.58
CA LYS A 971 46.22 -17.99 6.70
C LYS A 971 45.00 -17.70 7.58
N THR A 972 44.59 -16.43 7.66
CA THR A 972 43.55 -15.97 8.59
C THR A 972 42.17 -16.02 7.96
N ILE A 973 42.05 -15.74 6.66
CA ILE A 973 40.78 -15.71 5.92
C ILE A 973 40.82 -16.69 4.75
N TYR A 974 41.41 -16.31 3.62
CA TYR A 974 41.54 -17.10 2.38
C TYR A 974 42.52 -16.40 1.43
N LEU A 975 42.92 -17.07 0.33
CA LEU A 975 43.76 -16.48 -0.71
C LEU A 975 43.03 -15.34 -1.45
N ALA A 976 43.61 -14.15 -1.52
CA ALA A 976 43.02 -12.98 -2.15
C ALA A 976 44.04 -12.24 -3.05
N PRO A 977 44.35 -12.77 -4.24
CA PRO A 977 45.26 -12.11 -5.18
C PRO A 977 44.70 -10.79 -5.70
N GLY A 978 45.61 -9.86 -6.02
CA GLY A 978 45.28 -8.53 -6.51
C GLY A 978 44.77 -7.56 -5.44
N GLY A 979 44.99 -7.87 -4.16
CA GLY A 979 44.71 -7.00 -3.02
C GLY A 979 45.65 -5.80 -2.96
N SER A 980 45.13 -4.65 -2.53
CA SER A 980 45.89 -3.40 -2.42
C SER A 980 46.94 -3.43 -1.30
N ASP A 981 46.68 -4.17 -0.23
CA ASP A 981 47.56 -4.36 0.93
C ASP A 981 48.85 -5.10 0.57
N ASP A 982 48.73 -6.21 -0.14
CA ASP A 982 49.87 -6.97 -0.66
C ASP A 982 50.65 -6.18 -1.71
N TRP A 983 49.94 -5.47 -2.60
CA TRP A 983 50.56 -4.61 -3.60
C TRP A 983 51.38 -3.48 -2.95
N ALA A 984 50.82 -2.83 -1.93
CA ALA A 984 51.50 -1.77 -1.19
C ALA A 984 52.75 -2.29 -0.48
N TYR A 985 52.68 -3.50 0.07
CA TYR A 985 53.84 -4.17 0.67
C TYR A 985 54.92 -4.49 -0.37
N ASN A 986 54.53 -5.06 -1.51
CA ASN A 986 55.43 -5.36 -2.63
C ASN A 986 56.08 -4.11 -3.24
N LEU A 987 55.40 -2.96 -3.18
CA LEU A 987 55.97 -1.66 -3.57
C LEU A 987 57.11 -1.20 -2.64
N GLY A 988 57.19 -1.75 -1.42
CA GLY A 988 58.21 -1.44 -0.41
C GLY A 988 57.69 -0.76 0.85
N ILE A 989 56.36 -0.64 1.02
CA ILE A 989 55.76 -0.10 2.24
C ILE A 989 55.74 -1.21 3.30
N LYS A 990 56.76 -1.22 4.16
CA LYS A 990 57.02 -2.32 5.13
C LYS A 990 55.88 -2.61 6.11
N TYR A 991 54.98 -1.67 6.34
CA TYR A 991 53.84 -1.84 7.26
C TYR A 991 52.55 -1.64 6.48
N SER A 992 51.85 -2.73 6.19
CA SER A 992 50.61 -2.76 5.43
C SER A 992 49.58 -3.59 6.20
N PHE A 993 48.38 -3.03 6.41
CA PHE A 993 47.34 -3.68 7.18
C PHE A 993 45.96 -3.48 6.55
N THR A 994 45.12 -4.51 6.65
CA THR A 994 43.71 -4.49 6.24
C THR A 994 42.83 -4.65 7.48
N PHE A 995 41.84 -3.77 7.62
CA PHE A 995 40.91 -3.75 8.75
C PHE A 995 39.55 -4.22 8.28
N GLU A 996 39.03 -5.29 8.85
CA GLU A 996 37.63 -5.67 8.71
C GLU A 996 36.88 -5.20 9.96
N LEU A 997 36.12 -4.11 9.85
CA LEU A 997 35.45 -3.50 10.99
C LEU A 997 34.23 -4.31 11.48
N GLN A 998 33.48 -3.74 12.41
CA GLN A 998 32.27 -4.36 12.96
C GLN A 998 31.22 -4.66 11.87
N ASP A 999 30.40 -5.69 12.06
CA ASP A 999 30.36 -6.62 13.20
C ASP A 999 30.85 -8.03 12.81
N LYS A 1000 30.34 -9.09 13.44
CA LYS A 1000 30.64 -10.49 13.10
C LYS A 1000 29.55 -11.16 12.26
N GLY A 1001 28.71 -10.36 11.60
CA GLY A 1001 27.66 -10.83 10.70
C GLY A 1001 26.24 -10.74 11.25
N ARG A 1002 26.03 -10.26 12.48
CA ARG A 1002 24.67 -10.00 12.99
C ARG A 1002 23.95 -8.94 12.16
N TYR A 1003 24.66 -7.86 11.82
CA TYR A 1003 24.22 -6.81 10.92
C TYR A 1003 25.02 -6.81 9.62
N GLY A 1004 26.26 -7.30 9.65
CA GLY A 1004 27.16 -7.33 8.50
C GLY A 1004 27.30 -5.94 7.88
N PHE A 1005 27.02 -5.82 6.58
CA PHE A 1005 27.09 -4.53 5.87
C PHE A 1005 25.98 -3.54 6.27
N LEU A 1006 24.96 -3.98 7.02
CA LEU A 1006 23.83 -3.18 7.49
C LEU A 1006 24.00 -2.69 8.94
N LEU A 1007 25.24 -2.48 9.39
CA LEU A 1007 25.56 -1.99 10.74
C LEU A 1007 24.77 -0.70 11.07
N PRO A 1008 23.91 -0.69 12.11
CA PRO A 1008 23.08 0.46 12.45
C PRO A 1008 23.89 1.73 12.78
N PRO A 1009 23.35 2.94 12.48
CA PRO A 1009 24.04 4.20 12.79
C PRO A 1009 24.48 4.38 14.24
N GLU A 1010 23.73 3.84 15.21
CA GLU A 1010 24.06 3.95 16.64
C GLU A 1010 25.36 3.23 17.02
N LEU A 1011 25.83 2.30 16.18
CA LEU A 1011 27.07 1.57 16.40
C LEU A 1011 28.27 2.22 15.72
N ILE A 1012 28.07 3.25 14.89
CA ILE A 1012 29.16 3.97 14.19
C ILE A 1012 30.20 4.48 15.19
N PRO A 1013 29.86 5.17 16.31
CA PRO A 1013 30.86 5.64 17.25
C PRO A 1013 31.70 4.52 17.85
N ASN A 1014 31.07 3.40 18.21
CA ASN A 1014 31.81 2.28 18.80
C ASN A 1014 32.77 1.67 17.79
N ALA A 1015 32.30 1.36 16.58
CA ALA A 1015 33.11 0.79 15.52
C ALA A 1015 34.27 1.73 15.11
N CYS A 1016 34.02 3.03 14.99
CA CYS A 1016 35.04 4.01 14.64
C CYS A 1016 36.09 4.18 15.74
N ASN A 1017 35.68 4.16 17.02
CA ASN A 1017 36.62 4.29 18.14
C ASN A 1017 37.49 3.04 18.35
N GLU A 1018 36.96 1.84 18.07
CA GLU A 1018 37.76 0.61 18.03
C GLU A 1018 38.83 0.69 16.93
N ALA A 1019 38.42 1.05 15.71
CA ALA A 1019 39.32 1.21 14.57
C ALA A 1019 40.39 2.28 14.86
N LEU A 1020 39.98 3.44 15.39
CA LEU A 1020 40.88 4.53 15.79
C LEU A 1020 41.92 4.06 16.83
N THR A 1021 41.52 3.22 17.78
CA THR A 1021 42.44 2.66 18.79
C THR A 1021 43.51 1.80 18.13
N ALA A 1022 43.13 0.95 17.17
CA ALA A 1022 44.08 0.14 16.43
C ALA A 1022 44.97 0.96 15.51
N VAL A 1023 44.42 1.92 14.76
CA VAL A 1023 45.19 2.83 13.89
C VAL A 1023 46.23 3.61 14.70
N LYS A 1024 45.86 4.18 15.85
CA LYS A 1024 46.82 4.87 16.73
C LYS A 1024 47.91 3.94 17.24
N THR A 1025 47.54 2.74 17.69
CA THR A 1025 48.50 1.75 18.21
C THR A 1025 49.54 1.40 17.14
N ILE A 1026 49.08 1.10 15.92
CA ILE A 1026 49.96 0.72 14.80
C ILE A 1026 50.80 1.92 14.36
N ALA A 1027 50.21 3.10 14.16
CA ALA A 1027 50.94 4.29 13.72
C ALA A 1027 52.05 4.68 14.70
N LEU A 1028 51.77 4.71 16.01
CA LEU A 1028 52.78 4.99 17.03
C LEU A 1028 53.86 3.90 17.10
N GLY A 1029 53.47 2.63 16.94
CA GLY A 1029 54.43 1.52 16.84
C GLY A 1029 55.37 1.67 15.65
N VAL A 1030 54.85 2.07 14.49
CA VAL A 1030 55.64 2.34 13.27
C VAL A 1030 56.54 3.55 13.47
N ILE A 1031 56.07 4.64 14.08
CA ILE A 1031 56.90 5.81 14.39
C ILE A 1031 58.12 5.38 15.23
N LYS A 1032 57.90 4.61 16.30
CA LYS A 1032 58.98 4.11 17.17
C LYS A 1032 59.98 3.19 16.47
N LYS A 1033 59.52 2.34 15.55
CA LYS A 1033 60.38 1.41 14.79
C LYS A 1033 61.11 2.08 13.63
N THR A 1034 60.60 3.21 13.15
CA THR A 1034 61.19 3.91 12.01
C THR A 1034 62.07 5.09 12.43
N GLN A 1035 61.86 5.68 13.62
CA GLN A 1035 62.76 6.69 14.21
C GLN A 1035 64.15 6.09 14.42
#